data_AF-A0A0E3NM77-F1
#
_entry.id   AF-A0A0E3NM77-F1
#
_cell.length_a   1.000
_cell.length_b   1.000
_cell.length_c   1.000
_cell.angle_alpha   90.00
_cell.angle_beta   90.00
_cell.angle_gamma   90.00
#
_symmetry.space_group_name_H-M   'P 1'
#
loop_
_entity.id
_entity.type
_entity.pdbx_description
1 polymer ?
#
loop_
_entity_poly.entity_id
_entity_poly.type
_entity_poly.pdbx_seq_one_letter_code
_entity_poly.pdbx_strand_id
1 'polypeptide(L)'
;MPFANNQSLKPLLKCPFYADLAFRVARTGKKFSIGDGEKEFQSAVWREVISKESERLNGMPLRRQQTFIEVSVRRAKRMVYSIPSIGLDSEALLKLEEDNLIQRDAANNLVSPAHDVLEDWALERYIDTKFQDSTGNINVFLNAIGCEPAMNRAFRIWLCQKLKYGESIDNLILSILNNKQIEKLWQDETITAVLLSEKPSEFLNELKESLLENNCSLLKRFCFILRVSCKSPDQNLMNQMFTKETRSLGFLKTLYLKPQGKGWESIIHFLFENKENLPKELIPHVSTILADWSSLIHIDKDLPSISREAGLLSLYLLNTIKNSYICKDEQKKLLDIIIKVVPTITQEFNEMLEIDLFNKDQINCRPFYVDKLVDLSLTGMTTIFLCKHAPNTVIKIAQHEWLKVDELIDNQDEYAYYHRDVDECFGLHQYRTESNFFPSSGAKGPFKWLFQYHPRKGIDFIVNLFNTAAERYANSDLDSLERLSSMSIPIDIDQSEVKQIDIILNDGGLVKQYCSERLWLGYRGQSVVPHLLQSALMALENWLIDYTKYSKSIENIEWVFDYVLRNSNSVLTTSVLASVSLGFHDKLGKVVLPLLRTPELYGLDLKRSIFERVDKEPNWFAMGPDPLASIYLEERRAAALQPWRKENLETLITRLQFSDLKEDIFAILDDFRSRGNDDENWRFCLHRIDTRGWQPEVDAENSRIIFTPSNLDPDLEIIQKKGEGKASLNNRIFALFLWSTKTFKKEPLDAIYYESWEEALIEAKNLAKFLDDKNVGTFDSVLYGSIVKAAVIFLRDYSSEMDEDDLLWCIRLIIQTVLMNADATNNIQSADETDHYGDAASASVLPIILDFVSESEDILFLKKTIATALTHANENVRINAANGVRKFMWTKDAEFAQNCMLGTIEYACLMSTLKYQEKYILASCIEQDTNTDFDMQLDSFRDKIANKHIKAEINNISFRSHAPHHLLVPLLIIPKGSSDSTHISLLSQVLELLIENEAREQNHISKHEPEIRMPYNLPMKFAEIFAGYLFNASDSTVEQAFLELLKIGCDKAPNFLDLILLYIQIEGEKRGQKERYWWFWNLLSETIQNIAINLARNKHQTKQLENKRNLIRRMLFADMSHQYADNEYDNIKTGKKEIEKFVQSAGTNIDVFESMSKLMYYYPDLFLNSGLHILSKHQNEVGGTEIFSKNAVFYLEKTISRFLLFDNTKPLTKSLHEACKLLIDAIIETGSSEAYYLREHLIHSRKIIS
;
A
#
# COMPACT_ATOMS: atom_id res chain seq x y z
N MET A 1 -0.52 58.17 14.82
CA MET A 1 -0.58 57.02 15.75
C MET A 1 0.74 56.94 16.52
N PRO A 2 0.74 57.11 17.85
CA PRO A 2 1.96 57.19 18.66
C PRO A 2 2.82 55.91 18.66
N PHE A 3 2.31 54.78 18.15
CA PHE A 3 3.01 53.49 18.14
C PHE A 3 3.55 53.04 16.78
N ALA A 4 3.12 53.68 15.67
CA ALA A 4 3.40 53.17 14.31
C ALA A 4 4.89 53.24 13.91
N ASN A 5 5.66 54.10 14.58
CA ASN A 5 7.09 54.31 14.32
C ASN A 5 8.00 53.43 15.19
N ASN A 6 7.46 52.72 16.18
CA ASN A 6 8.23 51.80 17.03
C ASN A 6 8.29 50.42 16.36
N GLN A 7 9.48 50.03 15.87
CA GLN A 7 9.67 48.77 15.16
C GLN A 7 9.43 47.54 16.06
N SER A 8 9.70 47.63 17.36
CA SER A 8 9.54 46.54 18.33
C SER A 8 8.07 46.24 18.64
N LEU A 9 7.20 47.25 18.65
CA LEU A 9 5.76 47.08 18.93
C LEU A 9 4.93 46.80 17.67
N LYS A 10 5.45 47.11 16.48
CA LYS A 10 4.75 46.91 15.21
C LYS A 10 4.27 45.47 14.96
N PRO A 11 5.01 44.41 15.31
CA PRO A 11 4.52 43.03 15.19
C PRO A 11 3.30 42.74 16.08
N LEU A 12 3.30 43.21 17.34
CA LEU A 12 2.22 43.03 18.31
C LEU A 12 0.90 43.65 17.80
N LEU A 13 0.98 44.85 17.21
CA LEU A 13 -0.18 45.61 16.74
C LEU A 13 -0.87 45.01 15.50
N LYS A 14 -0.32 43.96 14.90
CA LYS A 14 -1.03 43.19 13.86
C LYS A 14 -2.21 42.41 14.43
N CYS A 15 -2.23 42.16 15.74
CA CYS A 15 -3.36 41.56 16.43
C CYS A 15 -4.38 42.65 16.83
N PRO A 16 -5.67 42.52 16.45
CA PRO A 16 -6.70 43.50 16.80
C PRO A 16 -6.84 43.73 18.31
N PHE A 17 -6.65 42.69 19.12
CA PHE A 17 -6.70 42.80 20.58
C PHE A 17 -5.60 43.71 21.14
N TYR A 18 -4.34 43.50 20.73
CA TYR A 18 -3.22 44.36 21.15
C TYR A 18 -3.36 45.79 20.59
N ALA A 19 -3.94 45.95 19.40
CA ALA A 19 -4.21 47.26 18.82
C ALA A 19 -5.26 48.05 19.63
N ASP A 20 -6.32 47.38 20.12
CA ASP A 20 -7.30 47.99 21.02
C ASP A 20 -6.66 48.42 22.35
N LEU A 21 -5.88 47.54 22.98
CA LEU A 21 -5.15 47.89 24.21
C LEU A 21 -4.19 49.07 24.01
N ALA A 22 -3.47 49.10 22.89
CA ALA A 22 -2.60 50.22 22.56
C ALA A 22 -3.38 51.52 22.38
N PHE A 23 -4.54 51.47 21.72
CA PHE A 23 -5.43 52.63 21.59
C PHE A 23 -5.89 53.14 22.96
N ARG A 24 -6.29 52.25 23.87
CA ARG A 24 -6.68 52.60 25.25
C ARG A 24 -5.54 53.27 26.03
N VAL A 25 -4.32 52.73 25.95
CA VAL A 25 -3.13 53.32 26.59
C VAL A 25 -2.78 54.69 25.99
N ALA A 26 -2.87 54.87 24.67
CA ALA A 26 -2.59 56.17 24.06
C ALA A 26 -3.57 57.27 24.51
N ARG A 27 -4.83 56.92 24.81
CA ARG A 27 -5.81 57.88 25.31
C ARG A 27 -5.46 58.46 26.68
N THR A 28 -4.60 57.81 27.47
CA THR A 28 -4.12 58.35 28.75
C THR A 28 -2.93 59.31 28.58
N GLY A 29 -2.45 59.53 27.35
CA GLY A 29 -1.35 60.44 27.04
C GLY A 29 0.04 59.81 27.12
N LYS A 30 0.14 58.49 27.39
CA LYS A 30 1.41 57.76 27.41
C LYS A 30 2.02 57.71 26.00
N LYS A 31 3.30 58.12 25.88
CA LYS A 31 4.10 58.01 24.66
C LYS A 31 5.16 56.93 24.83
N PHE A 32 5.41 56.17 23.76
CA PHE A 32 6.44 55.14 23.73
C PHE A 32 7.67 55.63 22.97
N SER A 33 8.83 55.44 23.56
CA SER A 33 10.13 55.73 22.94
C SER A 33 10.48 54.66 21.89
N ILE A 34 11.53 54.88 21.09
CA ILE A 34 12.04 53.86 20.13
C ILE A 34 12.63 52.65 20.89
N GLY A 35 13.12 52.84 22.11
CA GLY A 35 13.67 51.79 22.96
C GLY A 35 12.62 51.03 23.79
N ASP A 36 11.37 51.52 23.86
CA ASP A 36 10.32 50.84 24.62
C ASP A 36 9.83 49.61 23.84
N GLY A 37 9.85 48.45 24.50
CA GLY A 37 9.45 47.17 23.93
C GLY A 37 8.15 46.63 24.53
N GLU A 38 7.97 45.32 24.38
CA GLU A 38 6.81 44.57 24.86
C GLU A 38 6.60 44.68 26.37
N LYS A 39 7.68 44.67 27.17
CA LYS A 39 7.64 44.80 28.63
C LYS A 39 7.08 46.16 29.08
N GLU A 40 7.56 47.24 28.47
CA GLU A 40 7.10 48.60 28.74
C GLU A 40 5.63 48.77 28.33
N PHE A 41 5.24 48.12 27.22
CA PHE A 41 3.86 48.09 26.75
C PHE A 41 2.92 47.36 27.72
N GLN A 42 3.26 46.13 28.12
CA GLN A 42 2.48 45.36 29.10
C GLN A 42 2.36 46.12 30.44
N SER A 43 3.46 46.72 30.90
CA SER A 43 3.49 47.54 32.12
C SER A 43 2.57 48.76 32.02
N ALA A 44 2.55 49.42 30.85
CA ALA A 44 1.66 50.54 30.61
C ALA A 44 0.19 50.11 30.54
N VAL A 45 -0.14 49.00 29.87
CA VAL A 45 -1.52 48.48 29.84
C VAL A 45 -1.99 48.13 31.25
N TRP A 46 -1.14 47.46 32.03
CA TRP A 46 -1.48 47.11 33.41
C TRP A 46 -1.82 48.36 34.24
N ARG A 47 -0.98 49.40 34.13
CA ARG A 47 -1.11 50.64 34.91
C ARG A 47 -2.28 51.52 34.48
N GLU A 48 -2.44 51.70 33.17
CA GLU A 48 -3.35 52.68 32.59
C GLU A 48 -4.75 52.10 32.32
N VAL A 49 -4.86 50.79 32.08
CA VAL A 49 -6.12 50.13 31.71
C VAL A 49 -6.63 49.20 32.83
N ILE A 50 -5.80 48.31 33.37
CA ILE A 50 -6.24 47.30 34.33
C ILE A 50 -6.42 47.91 35.73
N SER A 51 -5.35 48.46 36.31
CA SER A 51 -5.41 49.14 37.61
C SER A 51 -5.94 50.57 37.48
N LYS A 52 -5.75 51.21 36.32
CA LYS A 52 -6.25 52.57 36.02
C LYS A 52 -5.82 53.58 37.10
N GLU A 53 -4.51 53.73 37.27
CA GLU A 53 -3.88 54.51 38.36
C GLU A 53 -4.29 55.99 38.44
N SER A 54 -4.93 56.52 37.40
CA SER A 54 -5.54 57.85 37.41
C SER A 54 -6.75 57.95 38.36
N GLU A 55 -7.47 56.85 38.61
CA GLU A 55 -8.65 56.81 39.48
C GLU A 55 -8.30 56.41 40.93
N ARG A 56 -7.62 57.28 41.68
CA ARG A 56 -7.09 56.95 43.03
C ARG A 56 -8.10 56.94 44.18
N LEU A 57 -9.34 57.39 43.95
CA LEU A 57 -10.38 57.44 44.97
C LEU A 57 -10.59 56.08 45.63
N ASN A 58 -10.72 56.06 46.97
CA ASN A 58 -10.99 54.87 47.77
C ASN A 58 -10.04 53.67 47.55
N GLY A 59 -8.79 53.93 47.15
CA GLY A 59 -7.80 52.88 46.89
C GLY A 59 -8.15 52.00 45.68
N MET A 60 -8.99 52.50 44.76
CA MET A 60 -9.52 51.72 43.64
C MET A 60 -8.48 51.02 42.76
N PRO A 61 -7.29 51.58 42.48
CA PRO A 61 -6.34 50.90 41.61
C PRO A 61 -5.85 49.58 42.20
N LEU A 62 -5.61 49.55 43.52
CA LEU A 62 -5.19 48.34 44.23
C LEU A 62 -6.33 47.32 44.31
N ARG A 63 -7.55 47.77 44.62
CA ARG A 63 -8.75 46.91 44.67
C ARG A 63 -9.06 46.29 43.30
N ARG A 64 -8.96 47.06 42.20
CA ARG A 64 -9.09 46.57 40.82
C ARG A 64 -8.04 45.51 40.50
N GLN A 65 -6.77 45.80 40.81
CA GLN A 65 -5.67 44.87 40.58
C GLN A 65 -5.89 43.54 41.33
N GLN A 66 -6.19 43.60 42.63
CA GLN A 66 -6.42 42.42 43.46
C GLN A 66 -7.61 41.61 42.97
N THR A 67 -8.74 42.26 42.68
CA THR A 67 -9.95 41.59 42.17
C THR A 67 -9.69 40.91 40.83
N PHE A 68 -8.99 41.58 39.91
CA PHE A 68 -8.66 41.02 38.60
C PHE A 68 -7.74 39.79 38.70
N ILE A 69 -6.71 39.86 39.55
CA ILE A 69 -5.83 38.72 39.83
C ILE A 69 -6.62 37.59 40.49
N GLU A 70 -7.46 37.88 41.47
CA GLU A 70 -8.22 36.87 42.19
C GLU A 70 -9.21 36.13 41.29
N VAL A 71 -9.87 36.84 40.36
CA VAL A 71 -10.74 36.22 39.36
C VAL A 71 -9.96 35.24 38.48
N SER A 72 -8.81 35.68 37.95
CA SER A 72 -7.94 34.86 37.11
C SER A 72 -7.38 33.64 37.87
N VAL A 73 -6.90 33.83 39.11
CA VAL A 73 -6.33 32.73 39.92
C VAL A 73 -7.41 31.73 40.33
N ARG A 74 -8.57 32.17 40.85
CA ARG A 74 -9.65 31.26 41.25
C ARG A 74 -10.17 30.47 40.05
N ARG A 75 -10.25 31.11 38.87
CA ARG A 75 -10.65 30.44 37.63
C ARG A 75 -9.63 29.38 37.22
N ALA A 76 -8.35 29.76 37.15
CA ALA A 76 -7.27 28.88 36.74
C ALA A 76 -7.10 27.67 37.68
N LYS A 77 -7.20 27.86 39.01
CA LYS A 77 -7.14 26.75 39.97
C LYS A 77 -8.33 25.79 39.89
N ARG A 78 -9.51 26.28 39.50
CA ARG A 78 -10.71 25.45 39.36
C ARG A 78 -10.87 24.83 37.97
N MET A 79 -10.12 25.30 36.97
CA MET A 79 -10.22 24.86 35.58
C MET A 79 -11.64 25.00 34.98
N VAL A 80 -12.32 26.10 35.32
CA VAL A 80 -13.70 26.39 34.87
C VAL A 80 -13.76 27.57 33.90
N TYR A 81 -14.88 27.68 33.17
CA TYR A 81 -15.10 28.80 32.26
C TYR A 81 -15.27 30.14 33.00
N SER A 82 -16.08 30.14 34.05
CA SER A 82 -16.35 31.31 34.89
C SER A 82 -16.49 30.89 36.36
N ILE A 83 -16.29 31.84 37.26
CA ILE A 83 -16.41 31.63 38.71
C ILE A 83 -17.58 32.42 39.30
N PRO A 84 -18.17 32.00 40.42
CA PRO A 84 -19.15 32.80 41.14
C PRO A 84 -18.57 34.15 41.55
N SER A 85 -19.36 35.23 41.40
CA SER A 85 -18.95 36.59 41.83
C SER A 85 -18.92 36.79 43.35
N ILE A 86 -19.37 35.79 44.12
CA ILE A 86 -19.41 35.81 45.58
C ILE A 86 -18.01 35.88 46.20
N GLY A 87 -17.85 36.78 47.18
CA GLY A 87 -16.60 36.98 47.92
C GLY A 87 -15.53 37.71 47.10
N LEU A 88 -15.91 38.45 46.06
CA LEU A 88 -15.08 39.41 45.33
C LEU A 88 -15.54 40.83 45.67
N ASP A 89 -14.66 41.81 45.48
CA ASP A 89 -15.00 43.22 45.64
C ASP A 89 -15.99 43.68 44.55
N SER A 90 -17.23 43.93 44.95
CA SER A 90 -18.33 44.22 44.02
C SER A 90 -18.13 45.52 43.23
N GLU A 91 -17.56 46.55 43.85
CA GLU A 91 -17.32 47.85 43.22
C GLU A 91 -16.16 47.76 42.22
N ALA A 92 -15.08 47.08 42.58
CA ALA A 92 -13.96 46.84 41.67
C ALA A 92 -14.38 45.96 40.48
N LEU A 93 -15.18 44.93 40.73
CA LEU A 93 -15.69 44.02 39.71
C LEU A 93 -16.57 44.74 38.68
N LEU A 94 -17.49 45.61 39.13
CA LEU A 94 -18.32 46.44 38.25
C LEU A 94 -17.47 47.36 37.37
N LYS A 95 -16.46 48.03 37.92
CA LYS A 95 -15.57 48.90 37.13
C LYS A 95 -14.74 48.14 36.10
N LEU A 96 -14.30 46.92 36.44
CA LEU A 96 -13.57 46.06 35.49
C LEU A 96 -14.50 45.54 34.37
N GLU A 97 -15.77 45.33 34.67
CA GLU A 97 -16.82 44.98 33.71
C GLU A 97 -17.15 46.16 32.77
N GLU A 98 -17.31 47.37 33.29
CA GLU A 98 -17.51 48.60 32.51
C GLU A 98 -16.37 48.85 31.51
N ASP A 99 -15.13 48.57 31.91
CA ASP A 99 -13.95 48.70 31.05
C ASP A 99 -13.75 47.47 30.11
N ASN A 100 -14.70 46.53 30.04
CA ASN A 100 -14.65 45.29 29.24
C ASN A 100 -13.41 44.41 29.51
N LEU A 101 -12.92 44.39 30.75
CA LEU A 101 -11.82 43.52 31.20
C LEU A 101 -12.34 42.21 31.80
N ILE A 102 -13.55 42.24 32.36
CA ILE A 102 -14.28 41.08 32.89
C ILE A 102 -15.61 40.95 32.15
N GLN A 103 -15.98 39.72 31.81
CA GLN A 103 -17.30 39.36 31.30
C GLN A 103 -18.14 38.73 32.40
N ARG A 104 -19.44 39.06 32.43
CA ARG A 104 -20.43 38.50 33.34
C ARG A 104 -21.50 37.72 32.57
N ASP A 105 -21.77 36.50 33.01
CA ASP A 105 -23.00 35.79 32.67
C ASP A 105 -24.10 36.24 33.63
N ALA A 106 -25.01 37.09 33.13
CA ALA A 106 -26.10 37.65 33.91
C ALA A 106 -27.09 36.58 34.41
N ALA A 107 -27.23 35.44 33.71
CA ALA A 107 -28.19 34.41 34.08
C ALA A 107 -27.74 33.61 35.33
N ASN A 108 -26.43 33.38 35.46
CA ASN A 108 -25.86 32.51 36.49
C ASN A 108 -24.97 33.26 37.50
N ASN A 109 -24.84 34.58 37.36
CA ASN A 109 -24.00 35.44 38.19
C ASN A 109 -22.51 35.00 38.26
N LEU A 110 -22.01 34.49 37.14
CA LEU A 110 -20.64 34.04 36.96
C LEU A 110 -19.79 35.10 36.25
N VAL A 111 -18.50 35.16 36.57
CA VAL A 111 -17.55 36.13 36.00
C VAL A 111 -16.28 35.45 35.47
N SER A 112 -15.68 36.04 34.44
CA SER A 112 -14.41 35.59 33.85
C SER A 112 -13.63 36.75 33.21
N PRO A 113 -12.30 36.65 33.06
CA PRO A 113 -11.53 37.61 32.26
C PRO A 113 -12.05 37.64 30.82
N ALA A 114 -12.06 38.83 30.19
CA ALA A 114 -12.58 39.01 28.85
C ALA A 114 -11.69 38.42 27.74
N HIS A 115 -10.39 38.20 28.04
CA HIS A 115 -9.41 37.66 27.10
C HIS A 115 -8.35 36.83 27.84
N ASP A 116 -7.86 35.76 27.22
CA ASP A 116 -6.84 34.84 27.75
C ASP A 116 -5.49 35.54 28.08
N VAL A 117 -4.99 36.41 27.20
CA VAL A 117 -3.78 37.22 27.41
C VAL A 117 -3.86 38.03 28.71
N LEU A 118 -5.03 38.56 29.06
CA LEU A 118 -5.18 39.31 30.30
C LEU A 118 -5.14 38.39 31.53
N GLU A 119 -5.68 37.19 31.41
CA GLU A 119 -5.56 36.16 32.45
C GLU A 119 -4.10 35.76 32.64
N ASP A 120 -3.36 35.47 31.57
CA ASP A 120 -1.93 35.12 31.60
C ASP A 120 -1.11 36.22 32.31
N TRP A 121 -1.36 37.51 32.00
CA TRP A 121 -0.70 38.63 32.68
C TRP A 121 -1.04 38.74 34.17
N ALA A 122 -2.26 38.38 34.55
CA ALA A 122 -2.68 38.38 35.95
C ALA A 122 -2.04 37.23 36.73
N LEU A 123 -1.94 36.05 36.12
CA LEU A 123 -1.26 34.88 36.69
C LEU A 123 0.25 35.12 36.81
N GLU A 124 0.87 35.74 35.82
CA GLU A 124 2.29 36.12 35.86
C GLU A 124 2.60 37.00 37.08
N ARG A 125 1.78 38.02 37.33
CA ARG A 125 1.95 38.88 38.52
C ARG A 125 1.69 38.17 39.84
N TYR A 126 0.73 37.24 39.86
CA TYR A 126 0.50 36.39 41.03
C TYR A 126 1.75 35.55 41.34
N ILE A 127 2.34 34.92 40.32
CA ILE A 127 3.56 34.12 40.43
C ILE A 127 4.74 34.99 40.90
N ASP A 128 4.94 36.17 40.30
CA ASP A 128 6.01 37.10 40.70
C ASP A 128 5.89 37.52 42.17
N THR A 129 4.66 37.78 42.63
CA THR A 129 4.40 38.10 44.05
C THR A 129 4.76 36.92 44.96
N LYS A 130 4.33 35.71 44.59
CA LYS A 130 4.65 34.50 45.38
C LYS A 130 6.13 34.18 45.38
N PHE A 131 6.85 34.46 44.30
CA PHE A 131 8.29 34.30 44.24
C PHE A 131 9.00 35.22 45.25
N GLN A 132 8.60 36.50 45.29
CA GLN A 132 9.13 37.49 46.23
C GLN A 132 8.82 37.14 47.70
N ASP A 133 7.59 36.67 47.97
CA ASP A 133 7.14 36.28 49.32
C ASP A 133 7.89 35.05 49.89
N SER A 134 8.47 34.20 49.03
CA SER A 134 8.99 32.89 49.43
C SER A 134 10.45 32.89 49.94
N THR A 135 11.09 34.06 50.04
CA THR A 135 12.46 34.26 50.57
C THR A 135 13.51 33.22 50.08
N GLY A 136 13.43 32.80 48.82
CA GLY A 136 14.36 31.82 48.23
C GLY A 136 14.07 30.34 48.51
N ASN A 137 12.99 30.00 49.22
CA ASN A 137 12.58 28.60 49.39
C ASN A 137 11.67 28.15 48.24
N ILE A 138 12.23 27.35 47.34
CA ILE A 138 11.54 26.84 46.14
C ILE A 138 10.33 25.97 46.45
N ASN A 139 10.39 25.11 47.46
CA ASN A 139 9.26 24.22 47.77
C ASN A 139 8.05 25.02 48.24
N VAL A 140 8.28 26.07 49.05
CA VAL A 140 7.21 26.97 49.49
C VAL A 140 6.61 27.73 48.30
N PHE A 141 7.47 28.21 47.39
CA PHE A 141 7.07 28.93 46.19
C PHE A 141 6.20 28.07 45.26
N LEU A 142 6.67 26.89 44.85
CA LEU A 142 5.96 26.02 43.91
C LEU A 142 4.63 25.51 44.48
N ASN A 143 4.60 25.18 45.78
CA ASN A 143 3.35 24.79 46.47
C ASN A 143 2.33 25.94 46.54
N ALA A 144 2.78 27.19 46.67
CA ALA A 144 1.88 28.34 46.72
C ALA A 144 1.21 28.63 45.37
N ILE A 145 1.91 28.35 44.27
CA ILE A 145 1.37 28.51 42.91
C ILE A 145 0.29 27.46 42.64
N GLY A 146 0.61 26.18 42.83
CA GLY A 146 -0.25 25.04 42.49
C GLY A 146 0.10 24.42 41.14
N CYS A 147 -0.24 23.14 40.95
CA CYS A 147 0.16 22.32 39.79
C CYS A 147 -0.90 22.27 38.67
N GLU A 148 -1.91 23.14 38.71
CA GLU A 148 -2.95 23.19 37.70
C GLU A 148 -2.37 23.62 36.34
N PRO A 149 -2.73 22.98 35.21
CA PRO A 149 -2.11 23.27 33.92
C PRO A 149 -2.07 24.75 33.48
N ALA A 150 -3.06 25.58 33.84
CA ALA A 150 -3.03 27.01 33.58
C ALA A 150 -1.93 27.73 34.39
N MET A 151 -1.66 27.29 35.62
CA MET A 151 -0.57 27.79 36.46
C MET A 151 0.81 27.38 35.91
N ASN A 152 0.94 26.14 35.44
CA ASN A 152 2.20 25.62 34.87
C ASN A 152 2.62 26.44 33.65
N ARG A 153 1.66 26.72 32.75
CA ARG A 153 1.87 27.63 31.62
C ARG A 153 2.24 29.04 32.06
N ALA A 154 1.52 29.61 33.03
CA ALA A 154 1.81 30.96 33.53
C ALA A 154 3.22 31.05 34.14
N PHE A 155 3.67 30.00 34.84
CA PHE A 155 5.04 29.89 35.35
C PHE A 155 6.07 29.87 34.23
N ARG A 156 5.85 29.08 33.16
CA ARG A 156 6.71 29.08 31.98
C ARG A 156 6.81 30.47 31.34
N ILE A 157 5.67 31.13 31.15
CA ILE A 157 5.62 32.49 30.56
C ILE A 157 6.40 33.47 31.44
N TRP A 158 6.14 33.47 32.75
CA TRP A 158 6.86 34.28 33.73
C TRP A 158 8.38 34.05 33.66
N LEU A 159 8.82 32.79 33.64
CA LEU A 159 10.23 32.44 33.59
C LEU A 159 10.89 32.89 32.27
N CYS A 160 10.21 32.71 31.13
CA CYS A 160 10.66 33.25 29.84
C CYS A 160 10.83 34.77 29.86
N GLN A 161 9.91 35.51 30.50
CA GLN A 161 10.04 36.96 30.63
C GLN A 161 11.26 37.34 31.48
N LYS A 162 11.49 36.65 32.60
CA LYS A 162 12.65 36.89 33.48
C LYS A 162 13.97 36.64 32.74
N LEU A 163 14.04 35.55 31.96
CA LEU A 163 15.19 35.22 31.12
C LEU A 163 15.46 36.27 30.03
N LYS A 164 14.39 36.82 29.43
CA LYS A 164 14.51 37.82 28.35
C LYS A 164 14.97 39.20 28.84
N TYR A 165 14.57 39.61 30.04
CA TYR A 165 14.74 40.99 30.53
C TYR A 165 15.75 41.17 31.69
N GLY A 166 16.55 40.15 32.02
CA GLY A 166 17.82 40.33 32.74
C GLY A 166 17.78 40.31 34.27
N GLU A 167 16.85 39.58 34.90
CA GLU A 167 16.96 39.26 36.33
C GLU A 167 17.80 37.99 36.50
N SER A 168 18.79 37.97 37.42
CA SER A 168 19.64 36.80 37.70
C SER A 168 18.83 35.67 38.34
N ILE A 169 18.20 34.84 37.51
CA ILE A 169 17.39 33.67 37.90
C ILE A 169 18.13 32.33 37.70
N ASP A 170 19.42 32.36 37.39
CA ASP A 170 20.22 31.17 37.11
C ASP A 170 20.25 30.22 38.32
N ASN A 171 20.39 30.78 39.53
CA ASN A 171 20.31 30.04 40.78
C ASN A 171 18.95 29.35 40.98
N LEU A 172 17.84 29.98 40.57
CA LEU A 172 16.49 29.40 40.64
C LEU A 172 16.39 28.21 39.67
N ILE A 173 16.87 28.36 38.43
CA ILE A 173 16.85 27.30 37.43
C ILE A 173 17.69 26.10 37.90
N LEU A 174 18.92 26.34 38.35
CA LEU A 174 19.82 25.30 38.86
C LEU A 174 19.21 24.54 40.04
N SER A 175 18.59 25.25 40.98
CA SER A 175 17.97 24.63 42.15
C SER A 175 16.68 23.87 41.84
N ILE A 176 15.93 24.25 40.80
CA ILE A 176 14.80 23.45 40.31
C ILE A 176 15.28 22.16 39.64
N LEU A 177 16.28 22.26 38.75
CA LEU A 177 16.74 21.12 37.94
C LEU A 177 17.55 20.09 38.75
N ASN A 178 18.33 20.53 39.74
CA ASN A 178 19.16 19.63 40.56
C ASN A 178 18.41 18.98 41.73
N ASN A 179 17.21 19.46 42.07
CA ASN A 179 16.46 18.94 43.21
C ASN A 179 15.46 17.85 42.80
N LYS A 180 15.75 16.60 43.20
CA LYS A 180 14.92 15.42 42.94
C LYS A 180 13.58 15.40 43.69
N GLN A 181 13.37 16.24 44.70
CA GLN A 181 12.12 16.32 45.45
C GLN A 181 11.05 17.17 44.76
N ILE A 182 11.44 17.96 43.76
CA ILE A 182 10.51 18.79 43.00
C ILE A 182 9.77 17.92 41.98
N GLU A 183 8.47 18.15 41.83
CA GLU A 183 7.66 17.47 40.83
C GLU A 183 8.21 17.67 39.42
N LYS A 184 8.27 16.59 38.62
CA LYS A 184 8.81 16.61 37.24
C LYS A 184 8.20 17.70 36.37
N LEU A 185 6.92 17.98 36.57
CA LEU A 185 6.17 19.04 35.89
C LEU A 185 6.91 20.40 35.94
N TRP A 186 7.42 20.81 37.10
CA TRP A 186 8.12 22.09 37.25
C TRP A 186 9.48 22.07 36.59
N GLN A 187 10.16 20.93 36.60
CA GLN A 187 11.40 20.73 35.86
C GLN A 187 11.15 20.87 34.36
N ASP A 188 10.06 20.29 33.84
CA ASP A 188 9.69 20.35 32.42
C ASP A 188 9.37 21.76 31.95
N GLU A 189 8.60 22.53 32.71
CA GLU A 189 8.30 23.93 32.38
C GLU A 189 9.56 24.80 32.45
N THR A 190 10.47 24.51 33.38
CA THR A 190 11.77 25.19 33.48
C THR A 190 12.65 24.90 32.26
N ILE A 191 12.78 23.62 31.87
CA ILE A 191 13.52 23.21 30.67
C ILE A 191 12.92 23.88 29.43
N THR A 192 11.59 23.90 29.31
CA THR A 192 10.89 24.53 28.18
C THR A 192 11.23 26.02 28.09
N ALA A 193 11.21 26.75 29.21
CA ALA A 193 11.55 28.17 29.23
C ALA A 193 13.00 28.44 28.83
N VAL A 194 13.95 27.60 29.30
CA VAL A 194 15.37 27.70 28.92
C VAL A 194 15.54 27.47 27.41
N LEU A 195 14.91 26.44 26.84
CA LEU A 195 15.03 26.12 25.42
C LEU A 195 14.40 27.17 24.50
N LEU A 196 13.34 27.84 24.95
CA LEU A 196 12.67 28.93 24.23
C LEU A 196 13.31 30.30 24.45
N SER A 197 14.33 30.40 25.31
CA SER A 197 15.04 31.65 25.59
C SER A 197 15.82 32.17 24.36
N GLU A 198 16.29 33.42 24.42
CA GLU A 198 17.08 34.01 23.33
C GLU A 198 18.50 33.44 23.22
N LYS A 199 18.99 32.79 24.28
CA LYS A 199 20.37 32.30 24.43
C LYS A 199 20.49 30.95 25.15
N PRO A 200 19.84 29.88 24.65
CA PRO A 200 19.87 28.56 25.29
C PRO A 200 21.29 27.96 25.39
N SER A 201 22.20 28.30 24.47
CA SER A 201 23.59 27.82 24.48
C SER A 201 24.38 28.23 25.72
N GLU A 202 24.16 29.43 26.26
CA GLU A 202 24.85 29.90 27.48
C GLU A 202 24.47 28.98 28.67
N PHE A 203 23.18 28.69 28.84
CA PHE A 203 22.68 27.80 29.88
C PHE A 203 23.13 26.34 29.73
N LEU A 204 23.17 25.80 28.51
CA LEU A 204 23.64 24.43 28.29
C LEU A 204 25.12 24.28 28.67
N ASN A 205 25.92 25.32 28.46
CA ASN A 205 27.32 25.33 28.85
C ASN A 205 27.50 25.39 30.37
N GLU A 206 26.70 26.19 31.07
CA GLU A 206 26.71 26.24 32.55
C GLU A 206 26.25 24.92 33.17
N LEU A 207 25.26 24.25 32.56
CA LEU A 207 24.71 22.97 33.02
C LEU A 207 25.51 21.75 32.54
N LYS A 208 26.63 21.94 31.84
CA LYS A 208 27.34 20.87 31.13
C LYS A 208 27.66 19.66 32.01
N GLU A 209 28.21 19.89 33.21
CA GLU A 209 28.55 18.81 34.15
C GLU A 209 27.28 18.04 34.57
N SER A 210 26.25 18.76 35.02
CA SER A 210 24.96 18.16 35.44
C SER A 210 24.22 17.44 34.31
N LEU A 211 24.36 17.89 33.06
CA LEU A 211 23.75 17.26 31.88
C LEU A 211 24.40 15.92 31.52
N LEU A 212 25.71 15.80 31.72
CA LEU A 212 26.47 14.59 31.39
C LEU A 212 26.50 13.56 32.54
N GLU A 213 26.26 14.01 33.78
CA GLU A 213 26.11 13.14 34.95
C GLU A 213 24.95 12.13 34.85
N ASN A 214 25.00 11.10 35.71
CA ASN A 214 23.90 10.12 35.89
C ASN A 214 23.40 9.51 34.57
N ASN A 215 24.31 9.03 33.71
CA ASN A 215 24.02 8.48 32.38
C ASN A 215 23.18 9.42 31.50
N CYS A 216 23.49 10.72 31.57
CA CYS A 216 22.85 11.79 30.82
C CYS A 216 21.33 11.86 31.03
N SER A 217 20.83 11.51 32.23
CA SER A 217 19.39 11.48 32.52
C SER A 217 18.70 12.84 32.38
N LEU A 218 19.37 13.92 32.80
CA LEU A 218 18.86 15.29 32.61
C LEU A 218 18.87 15.68 31.13
N LEU A 219 19.95 15.38 30.41
CA LEU A 219 20.04 15.62 28.97
C LEU A 219 18.94 14.84 28.20
N LYS A 220 18.64 13.59 28.57
CA LYS A 220 17.49 12.83 28.03
C LYS A 220 16.19 13.61 28.18
N ARG A 221 15.98 14.25 29.34
CA ARG A 221 14.79 15.07 29.58
C ARG A 221 14.80 16.34 28.75
N PHE A 222 15.92 17.04 28.61
CA PHE A 222 16.04 18.18 27.68
C PHE A 222 15.69 17.79 26.24
N CYS A 223 16.23 16.67 25.76
CA CYS A 223 15.93 16.12 24.44
C CYS A 223 14.44 15.83 24.26
N PHE A 224 13.80 15.23 25.28
CA PHE A 224 12.37 14.96 25.26
C PHE A 224 11.53 16.25 25.23
N ILE A 225 11.81 17.19 26.12
CA ILE A 225 11.06 18.46 26.21
C ILE A 225 11.22 19.30 24.95
N LEU A 226 12.43 19.35 24.37
CA LEU A 226 12.67 20.03 23.09
C LEU A 226 11.71 19.52 22.01
N ARG A 227 11.61 18.19 21.86
CA ARG A 227 10.79 17.55 20.82
C ARG A 227 9.31 17.84 20.96
N VAL A 228 8.84 17.97 22.20
CA VAL A 228 7.42 18.03 22.53
C VAL A 228 6.92 19.48 22.61
N SER A 229 7.67 20.38 23.25
CA SER A 229 7.24 21.75 23.57
C SER A 229 7.74 22.82 22.60
N CYS A 230 8.88 22.60 21.92
CA CYS A 230 9.53 23.62 21.09
C CYS A 230 9.16 23.49 19.60
N LYS A 231 7.88 23.27 19.29
CA LYS A 231 7.37 23.19 17.92
C LYS A 231 6.13 24.07 17.74
N SER A 232 5.91 24.56 16.51
CA SER A 232 4.75 25.39 16.16
C SER A 232 4.07 24.93 14.86
N PRO A 233 2.76 25.22 14.68
CA PRO A 233 2.06 24.91 13.44
C PRO A 233 2.66 25.59 12.21
N ASP A 234 2.89 24.84 11.13
CA ASP A 234 3.39 25.41 9.88
C ASP A 234 2.27 26.01 9.03
N GLN A 235 1.96 27.29 9.30
CA GLN A 235 0.89 28.02 8.62
C GLN A 235 1.03 28.09 7.10
N ASN A 236 2.26 28.09 6.57
CA ASN A 236 2.48 28.15 5.12
C ASN A 236 2.07 26.85 4.44
N LEU A 237 2.49 25.72 5.01
CA LEU A 237 2.18 24.40 4.49
C LEU A 237 0.68 24.10 4.58
N MET A 238 0.03 24.51 5.68
CA MET A 238 -1.43 24.45 5.82
C MET A 238 -2.18 25.31 4.78
N ASN A 239 -1.63 26.49 4.42
CA ASN A 239 -2.25 27.35 3.42
C ASN A 239 -2.05 26.86 1.98
N GLN A 240 -0.94 26.18 1.69
CA GLN A 240 -0.61 25.65 0.36
C GLN A 240 -1.31 24.33 0.04
N MET A 241 -1.39 23.41 1.01
CA MET A 241 -1.95 22.08 0.78
C MET A 241 -3.49 22.07 0.74
N PHE A 242 -4.15 23.10 1.27
CA PHE A 242 -5.60 23.09 1.43
C PHE A 242 -6.27 24.34 0.85
N THR A 243 -7.17 24.10 -0.12
CA THR A 243 -8.11 25.12 -0.62
C THR A 243 -9.08 25.52 0.49
N LYS A 244 -9.78 26.65 0.37
CA LYS A 244 -10.77 27.07 1.37
C LYS A 244 -11.84 26.02 1.64
N GLU A 245 -12.21 25.23 0.63
CA GLU A 245 -13.22 24.15 0.70
C GLU A 245 -12.65 22.87 1.32
N THR A 246 -11.38 22.55 1.06
CA THR A 246 -10.70 21.36 1.61
C THR A 246 -9.94 21.63 2.91
N ARG A 247 -9.90 22.87 3.42
CA ARG A 247 -9.19 23.21 4.67
C ARG A 247 -9.69 22.48 5.89
N SER A 248 -11.01 22.29 6.03
CA SER A 248 -11.57 21.49 7.12
C SER A 248 -11.11 20.04 6.99
N LEU A 249 -11.38 19.38 5.85
CA LEU A 249 -10.98 18.00 5.55
C LEU A 249 -9.46 17.73 5.54
N GLY A 250 -8.66 18.74 5.21
CA GLY A 250 -7.21 18.69 5.18
C GLY A 250 -6.59 18.78 6.57
N PHE A 251 -7.11 19.68 7.40
CA PHE A 251 -6.80 19.72 8.83
C PHE A 251 -7.22 18.43 9.55
N LEU A 252 -8.35 17.80 9.14
CA LEU A 252 -8.78 16.50 9.67
C LEU A 252 -7.74 15.39 9.46
N LYS A 253 -6.84 15.54 8.48
CA LYS A 253 -5.82 14.52 8.16
C LYS A 253 -4.50 14.72 8.92
N THR A 254 -3.97 15.93 9.11
CA THR A 254 -2.68 16.12 9.81
C THR A 254 -2.43 17.57 10.29
N LEU A 255 -2.16 17.76 11.59
CA LEU A 255 -1.53 18.99 12.09
C LEU A 255 -0.02 18.92 11.84
N TYR A 256 0.51 19.79 10.97
CA TYR A 256 1.95 19.84 10.70
C TYR A 256 2.66 20.81 11.65
N LEU A 257 3.46 20.25 12.56
CA LEU A 257 4.30 21.02 13.47
C LEU A 257 5.74 21.08 12.96
N LYS A 258 6.37 22.25 13.06
CA LYS A 258 7.79 22.46 12.75
C LYS A 258 8.57 22.92 13.98
N PRO A 259 9.86 22.54 14.10
CA PRO A 259 10.77 23.06 15.10
C PRO A 259 10.74 24.60 15.19
N GLN A 260 10.74 25.14 16.42
CA GLN A 260 10.75 26.58 16.69
C GLN A 260 11.77 26.93 17.78
N GLY A 261 12.43 28.08 17.62
CA GLY A 261 13.35 28.64 18.62
C GLY A 261 14.79 28.13 18.45
N LYS A 262 15.72 28.80 19.14
CA LYS A 262 17.17 28.51 19.06
C LYS A 262 17.59 27.25 19.83
N GLY A 263 16.70 26.71 20.67
CA GLY A 263 16.97 25.51 21.47
C GLY A 263 17.36 24.29 20.62
N TRP A 264 16.80 24.15 19.41
CA TRP A 264 17.15 23.06 18.49
C TRP A 264 18.60 23.12 18.03
N GLU A 265 19.03 24.27 17.52
CA GLU A 265 20.43 24.48 17.09
C GLU A 265 21.40 24.32 18.26
N SER A 266 21.04 24.85 19.43
CA SER A 266 21.89 24.80 20.63
C SER A 266 22.04 23.38 21.18
N ILE A 267 20.97 22.58 21.21
CA ILE A 267 21.03 21.16 21.64
C ILE A 267 21.83 20.33 20.63
N ILE A 268 21.61 20.50 19.33
CA ILE A 268 22.37 19.77 18.30
C ILE A 268 23.86 20.10 18.40
N HIS A 269 24.20 21.37 18.56
CA HIS A 269 25.58 21.81 18.77
C HIS A 269 26.20 21.17 20.03
N PHE A 270 25.50 21.25 21.16
CA PHE A 270 25.95 20.64 22.42
C PHE A 270 26.18 19.12 22.30
N LEU A 271 25.26 18.41 21.62
CA LEU A 271 25.40 16.97 21.37
C LEU A 271 26.59 16.65 20.47
N PHE A 272 26.87 17.48 19.45
CA PHE A 272 28.01 17.30 18.57
C PHE A 272 29.35 17.54 19.26
N GLU A 273 29.45 18.59 20.08
CA GLU A 273 30.67 18.88 20.86
C GLU A 273 30.99 17.77 21.88
N ASN A 274 29.96 17.12 22.44
CA ASN A 274 30.12 16.11 23.48
C ASN A 274 29.90 14.67 23.00
N LYS A 275 29.87 14.42 21.68
CA LYS A 275 29.52 13.12 21.06
C LYS A 275 30.29 11.91 21.58
N GLU A 276 31.54 12.08 22.02
CA GLU A 276 32.38 11.02 22.58
C GLU A 276 31.96 10.60 24.00
N ASN A 277 31.32 11.51 24.75
CA ASN A 277 30.86 11.28 26.11
C ASN A 277 29.41 10.78 26.19
N LEU A 278 28.74 10.59 25.05
CA LEU A 278 27.33 10.21 25.02
C LEU A 278 27.16 8.69 25.20
N PRO A 279 26.33 8.24 26.15
CA PRO A 279 26.06 6.82 26.34
C PRO A 279 25.21 6.27 25.18
N LYS A 280 25.38 4.99 24.82
CA LYS A 280 24.68 4.37 23.68
C LYS A 280 23.16 4.39 23.85
N GLU A 281 22.65 4.38 25.08
CA GLU A 281 21.22 4.46 25.41
C GLU A 281 20.60 5.81 25.00
N LEU A 282 21.41 6.83 24.69
CA LEU A 282 20.93 8.14 24.23
C LEU A 282 20.67 8.18 22.72
N ILE A 283 21.24 7.25 21.94
CA ILE A 283 21.18 7.26 20.47
C ILE A 283 19.74 7.34 19.92
N PRO A 284 18.74 6.59 20.44
CA PRO A 284 17.35 6.72 19.98
C PRO A 284 16.73 8.11 20.21
N HIS A 285 17.16 8.80 21.28
CA HIS A 285 16.69 10.15 21.59
C HIS A 285 17.31 11.17 20.62
N VAL A 286 18.63 11.07 20.40
CA VAL A 286 19.35 11.99 19.48
C VAL A 286 18.89 11.80 18.04
N SER A 287 18.77 10.55 17.57
CA SER A 287 18.31 10.27 16.20
C SER A 287 16.91 10.84 15.95
N THR A 288 16.04 10.85 16.97
CA THR A 288 14.70 11.41 16.84
C THR A 288 14.70 12.94 16.90
N ILE A 289 15.57 13.58 17.69
CA ILE A 289 15.76 15.05 17.63
C ILE A 289 16.21 15.48 16.24
N LEU A 290 17.24 14.81 15.70
CA LEU A 290 17.77 15.16 14.39
C LEU A 290 16.71 14.94 13.31
N ALA A 291 15.91 13.87 13.41
CA ALA A 291 14.82 13.61 12.46
C ALA A 291 13.69 14.65 12.55
N ASP A 292 13.32 15.07 13.77
CA ASP A 292 12.36 16.14 13.99
C ASP A 292 12.88 17.47 13.42
N TRP A 293 14.16 17.78 13.64
CA TRP A 293 14.84 18.97 13.10
C TRP A 293 14.92 18.95 11.57
N SER A 294 15.14 17.79 10.94
CA SER A 294 15.27 17.66 9.49
C SER A 294 14.00 18.05 8.72
N SER A 295 12.85 18.15 9.40
CA SER A 295 11.61 18.69 8.83
C SER A 295 11.72 20.17 8.38
N LEU A 296 12.71 20.92 8.88
CA LEU A 296 13.00 22.28 8.42
C LEU A 296 13.69 22.32 7.05
N ILE A 297 14.29 21.21 6.62
CA ILE A 297 15.05 21.14 5.38
C ILE A 297 14.09 21.02 4.21
N HIS A 298 14.18 21.99 3.29
CA HIS A 298 13.43 21.98 2.05
C HIS A 298 14.39 22.00 0.87
N ILE A 299 14.11 21.23 -0.17
CA ILE A 299 15.00 21.06 -1.32
C ILE A 299 15.34 22.40 -2.02
N ASP A 300 14.43 23.38 -1.97
CA ASP A 300 14.57 24.69 -2.65
C ASP A 300 15.02 25.83 -1.75
N LYS A 301 15.41 25.54 -0.50
CA LYS A 301 15.90 26.55 0.45
C LYS A 301 17.33 26.25 0.85
N ASP A 302 18.06 27.30 1.25
CA ASP A 302 19.38 27.14 1.84
C ASP A 302 19.30 26.31 3.13
N LEU A 303 20.34 25.52 3.36
CA LEU A 303 20.44 24.68 4.56
C LEU A 303 20.67 25.55 5.81
N PRO A 304 20.05 25.21 6.96
CA PRO A 304 20.35 25.86 8.23
C PRO A 304 21.85 25.80 8.57
N SER A 305 22.34 26.77 9.34
CA SER A 305 23.76 26.84 9.71
C SER A 305 24.27 25.59 10.44
N ILE A 306 23.43 24.97 11.27
CA ILE A 306 23.76 23.77 12.06
C ILE A 306 23.79 22.47 11.22
N SER A 307 23.52 22.54 9.91
CA SER A 307 23.39 21.34 9.06
C SER A 307 24.67 20.51 8.98
N ARG A 308 25.85 21.13 9.00
CA ARG A 308 27.11 20.40 8.96
C ARG A 308 27.33 19.60 10.23
N GLU A 309 27.13 20.22 11.40
CA GLU A 309 27.24 19.53 12.70
C GLU A 309 26.21 18.41 12.83
N ALA A 310 24.97 18.64 12.40
CA ALA A 310 23.92 17.63 12.39
C ALA A 310 24.29 16.42 11.50
N GLY A 311 24.86 16.67 10.32
CA GLY A 311 25.34 15.64 9.41
C GLY A 311 26.50 14.82 9.98
N LEU A 312 27.51 15.49 10.52
CA LEU A 312 28.67 14.85 11.15
C LEU A 312 28.30 14.05 12.41
N LEU A 313 27.38 14.58 13.23
CA LEU A 313 26.83 13.85 14.36
C LEU A 313 26.08 12.60 13.90
N SER A 314 25.29 12.71 12.82
CA SER A 314 24.55 11.57 12.28
C SER A 314 25.48 10.45 11.78
N LEU A 315 26.57 10.81 11.08
CA LEU A 315 27.59 9.86 10.64
C LEU A 315 28.26 9.14 11.82
N TYR A 316 28.64 9.89 12.86
CA TYR A 316 29.24 9.33 14.07
C TYR A 316 28.32 8.33 14.77
N LEU A 317 27.04 8.69 14.95
CA LEU A 317 26.04 7.84 15.58
C LEU A 317 25.76 6.59 14.74
N LEU A 318 25.66 6.74 13.41
CA LEU A 318 25.46 5.63 12.48
C LEU A 318 26.60 4.61 12.58
N ASN A 319 27.85 5.08 12.56
CA ASN A 319 29.02 4.21 12.72
C ASN A 319 29.03 3.44 14.05
N THR A 320 28.46 4.02 15.11
CA THR A 320 28.33 3.37 16.43
C THR A 320 27.31 2.22 16.44
N ILE A 321 26.29 2.28 15.58
CA ILE A 321 25.19 1.29 15.52
C ILE A 321 25.17 0.47 14.21
N LYS A 322 26.17 0.61 13.34
CA LYS A 322 26.14 0.06 11.98
C LYS A 322 25.97 -1.46 11.89
N ASN A 323 26.44 -2.18 12.91
CA ASN A 323 26.35 -3.65 13.00
C ASN A 323 25.18 -4.14 13.89
N SER A 324 24.34 -3.23 14.40
CA SER A 324 23.22 -3.59 15.27
C SER A 324 21.97 -3.91 14.46
N TYR A 325 21.50 -5.15 14.53
CA TYR A 325 20.22 -5.55 13.92
C TYR A 325 19.00 -4.92 14.61
N ILE A 326 19.14 -4.52 15.87
CA ILE A 326 18.03 -3.99 16.69
C ILE A 326 17.74 -2.52 16.35
N CYS A 327 18.73 -1.77 15.87
CA CYS A 327 18.63 -0.31 15.68
C CYS A 327 18.21 0.12 14.26
N LYS A 328 17.38 -0.68 13.56
CA LYS A 328 16.97 -0.42 12.16
C LYS A 328 16.23 0.91 11.99
N ASP A 329 15.39 1.28 12.96
CA ASP A 329 14.63 2.53 12.92
C ASP A 329 15.54 3.76 13.09
N GLU A 330 16.51 3.69 14.02
CA GLU A 330 17.49 4.74 14.24
C GLU A 330 18.39 4.91 13.01
N GLN A 331 18.88 3.80 12.42
CA GLN A 331 19.68 3.84 11.19
C GLN A 331 18.91 4.56 10.08
N LYS A 332 17.62 4.24 9.87
CA LYS A 332 16.78 4.90 8.86
C LYS A 332 16.71 6.41 9.08
N LYS A 333 16.46 6.85 10.32
CA LYS A 333 16.40 8.28 10.66
C LYS A 333 17.73 8.98 10.35
N LEU A 334 18.84 8.41 10.80
CA LEU A 334 20.17 9.00 10.61
C LEU A 334 20.54 9.09 9.12
N LEU A 335 20.24 8.05 8.33
CA LEU A 335 20.47 8.04 6.89
C LEU A 335 19.65 9.11 6.14
N ASP A 336 18.37 9.29 6.49
CA ASP A 336 17.53 10.38 5.94
C ASP A 336 18.17 11.76 6.16
N ILE A 337 18.73 11.99 7.35
CA ILE A 337 19.38 13.25 7.71
C ILE A 337 20.68 13.43 6.92
N ILE A 338 21.54 12.39 6.90
CA ILE A 338 22.80 12.39 6.14
C ILE A 338 22.52 12.76 4.68
N ILE A 339 21.53 12.14 4.05
CA ILE A 339 21.13 12.40 2.66
C ILE A 339 20.67 13.87 2.47
N LYS A 340 19.81 14.38 3.36
CA LYS A 340 19.30 15.76 3.26
C LYS A 340 20.38 16.82 3.41
N VAL A 341 21.45 16.55 4.16
CA VAL A 341 22.55 17.51 4.43
C VAL A 341 23.83 17.25 3.63
N VAL A 342 23.80 16.32 2.66
CA VAL A 342 24.95 16.01 1.77
C VAL A 342 25.70 17.23 1.23
N PRO A 343 25.05 18.35 0.84
CA PRO A 343 25.78 19.54 0.37
C PRO A 343 26.82 20.07 1.36
N THR A 344 26.65 19.80 2.66
CA THR A 344 27.55 20.25 3.73
C THR A 344 28.54 19.19 4.21
N ILE A 345 28.37 17.92 3.81
CA ILE A 345 29.18 16.77 4.23
C ILE A 345 29.58 15.86 3.05
N THR A 346 29.74 16.44 1.86
CA THR A 346 29.92 15.67 0.62
C THR A 346 31.16 14.77 0.67
N GLN A 347 32.26 15.26 1.27
CA GLN A 347 33.49 14.48 1.39
C GLN A 347 33.28 13.27 2.31
N GLU A 348 32.76 13.51 3.52
CA GLU A 348 32.57 12.50 4.55
C GLU A 348 31.54 11.44 4.11
N PHE A 349 30.50 11.86 3.37
CA PHE A 349 29.52 10.95 2.77
C PHE A 349 30.14 10.04 1.71
N ASN A 350 30.96 10.59 0.80
CA ASN A 350 31.62 9.78 -0.23
C ASN A 350 32.64 8.81 0.40
N GLU A 351 33.40 9.24 1.41
CA GLU A 351 34.32 8.37 2.17
C GLU A 351 33.58 7.18 2.80
N MET A 352 32.41 7.42 3.41
CA MET A 352 31.56 6.35 3.95
C MET A 352 31.14 5.34 2.86
N LEU A 353 30.75 5.82 1.68
CA LEU A 353 30.36 4.94 0.56
C LEU A 353 31.53 4.11 0.03
N GLU A 354 32.73 4.69 -0.09
CA GLU A 354 33.91 3.93 -0.53
C GLU A 354 34.27 2.80 0.46
N ILE A 355 34.11 3.05 1.77
CA ILE A 355 34.44 2.06 2.82
C ILE A 355 33.39 0.96 2.91
N ASP A 356 32.11 1.32 3.02
CA ASP A 356 31.04 0.39 3.40
C ASP A 356 30.21 -0.13 2.20
N LEU A 357 30.20 0.56 1.04
CA LEU A 357 29.42 0.16 -0.15
C LEU A 357 30.29 -0.34 -1.32
N PHE A 358 31.30 0.43 -1.74
CA PHE A 358 32.10 0.12 -2.94
C PHE A 358 33.29 -0.81 -2.67
N ASN A 359 33.48 -1.25 -1.43
CA ASN A 359 34.58 -2.14 -1.06
C ASN A 359 34.32 -3.59 -1.52
N LYS A 360 35.15 -4.06 -2.46
CA LYS A 360 35.02 -5.40 -3.07
C LYS A 360 35.25 -6.56 -2.10
N ASP A 361 36.07 -6.36 -1.06
CA ASP A 361 36.41 -7.41 -0.10
C ASP A 361 35.24 -7.73 0.88
N GLN A 362 34.15 -6.94 0.84
CA GLN A 362 33.00 -7.06 1.75
C GLN A 362 31.67 -7.29 1.03
N ILE A 363 31.65 -7.71 -0.25
CA ILE A 363 30.39 -7.89 -1.01
C ILE A 363 29.39 -8.81 -0.28
N ASN A 364 29.86 -9.86 0.39
CA ASN A 364 29.02 -10.79 1.17
C ASN A 364 28.88 -10.43 2.66
N CYS A 365 29.54 -9.35 3.13
CA CYS A 365 29.67 -8.97 4.54
C CYS A 365 29.46 -7.46 4.78
N ARG A 366 28.68 -6.75 3.93
CA ARG A 366 28.44 -5.31 4.08
C ARG A 366 27.58 -4.98 5.31
N PRO A 367 27.73 -3.81 5.94
CA PRO A 367 26.91 -3.42 7.09
C PRO A 367 25.40 -3.40 6.78
N PHE A 368 24.57 -3.79 7.75
CA PHE A 368 23.10 -3.89 7.58
C PHE A 368 22.42 -2.60 7.12
N TYR A 369 23.00 -1.43 7.44
CA TYR A 369 22.40 -0.15 7.06
C TYR A 369 22.57 0.15 5.55
N VAL A 370 23.49 -0.52 4.85
CA VAL A 370 23.85 -0.20 3.46
C VAL A 370 22.68 -0.47 2.52
N ASP A 371 21.95 -1.58 2.70
CA ASP A 371 20.75 -1.88 1.91
C ASP A 371 19.70 -0.75 2.03
N LYS A 372 19.53 -0.23 3.26
CA LYS A 372 18.65 0.90 3.56
C LYS A 372 19.12 2.19 2.89
N LEU A 373 20.43 2.45 2.92
CA LEU A 373 21.03 3.62 2.29
C LEU A 373 20.82 3.59 0.78
N VAL A 374 21.03 2.43 0.14
CA VAL A 374 20.80 2.22 -1.28
C VAL A 374 19.33 2.49 -1.62
N ASP A 375 18.39 1.93 -0.85
CA ASP A 375 16.96 2.17 -1.07
C ASP A 375 16.58 3.66 -0.94
N LEU A 376 17.00 4.32 0.14
CA LEU A 376 16.81 5.78 0.31
C LEU A 376 17.51 6.63 -0.76
N SER A 377 18.54 6.09 -1.41
CA SER A 377 19.27 6.76 -2.47
C SER A 377 18.61 6.59 -3.84
N LEU A 378 17.93 5.46 -4.09
CA LEU A 378 17.44 5.09 -5.42
C LEU A 378 15.92 5.16 -5.59
N THR A 379 15.10 4.86 -4.57
CA THR A 379 13.64 4.72 -4.73
C THR A 379 12.80 5.65 -3.83
N GLY A 380 13.40 6.23 -2.78
CA GLY A 380 12.68 7.03 -1.78
C GLY A 380 12.48 8.51 -2.14
N MET A 381 11.63 9.20 -1.35
CA MET A 381 11.47 10.66 -1.44
C MET A 381 12.77 11.44 -1.18
N THR A 382 13.73 10.82 -0.48
CA THR A 382 15.06 11.37 -0.20
C THR A 382 15.97 11.40 -1.42
N THR A 383 15.71 10.56 -2.43
CA THR A 383 16.49 10.49 -3.68
C THR A 383 16.61 11.85 -4.36
N ILE A 384 15.58 12.71 -4.26
CA ILE A 384 15.59 14.07 -4.83
C ILE A 384 16.78 14.92 -4.34
N PHE A 385 17.19 14.79 -3.08
CA PHE A 385 18.30 15.54 -2.50
C PHE A 385 19.63 15.13 -3.12
N LEU A 386 19.85 13.81 -3.26
CA LEU A 386 21.06 13.30 -3.90
C LEU A 386 21.09 13.62 -5.39
N CYS A 387 19.96 13.49 -6.10
CA CYS A 387 19.89 13.84 -7.52
C CYS A 387 20.22 15.32 -7.75
N LYS A 388 19.75 16.23 -6.88
CA LYS A 388 20.05 17.67 -7.00
C LYS A 388 21.51 17.99 -6.68
N HIS A 389 22.04 17.43 -5.59
CA HIS A 389 23.31 17.88 -5.01
C HIS A 389 24.51 16.94 -5.26
N ALA A 390 24.29 15.64 -5.47
CA ALA A 390 25.32 14.63 -5.69
C ALA A 390 24.94 13.65 -6.84
N PRO A 391 24.62 14.15 -8.05
CA PRO A 391 24.10 13.31 -9.14
C PRO A 391 25.07 12.20 -9.57
N ASN A 392 26.39 12.47 -9.57
CA ASN A 392 27.40 11.47 -9.94
C ASN A 392 27.45 10.32 -8.93
N THR A 393 27.26 10.62 -7.64
CA THR A 393 27.23 9.62 -6.58
C THR A 393 26.01 8.71 -6.73
N VAL A 394 24.83 9.26 -7.03
CA VAL A 394 23.61 8.46 -7.31
C VAL A 394 23.83 7.53 -8.50
N ILE A 395 24.38 8.05 -9.60
CA ILE A 395 24.68 7.26 -10.80
C ILE A 395 25.65 6.12 -10.48
N LYS A 396 26.71 6.41 -9.70
CA LYS A 396 27.70 5.40 -9.29
C LYS A 396 27.07 4.31 -8.40
N ILE A 397 26.24 4.69 -7.42
CA ILE A 397 25.50 3.74 -6.57
C ILE A 397 24.60 2.85 -7.45
N ALA A 398 23.82 3.46 -8.35
CA ALA A 398 22.90 2.74 -9.23
C ALA A 398 23.63 1.73 -10.12
N GLN A 399 24.75 2.13 -10.75
CA GLN A 399 25.56 1.24 -11.58
C GLN A 399 26.15 0.07 -10.77
N HIS A 400 26.64 0.33 -9.56
CA HIS A 400 27.20 -0.71 -8.69
C HIS A 400 26.14 -1.71 -8.22
N GLU A 401 24.95 -1.25 -7.85
CA GLU A 401 23.91 -2.10 -7.28
C GLU A 401 23.11 -2.85 -8.34
N TRP A 402 22.88 -2.25 -9.52
CA TRP A 402 22.04 -2.84 -10.55
C TRP A 402 22.80 -3.74 -11.51
N LEU A 403 24.01 -3.37 -11.94
CA LEU A 403 24.74 -4.11 -12.98
C LEU A 403 25.55 -5.27 -12.37
N LYS A 404 25.48 -6.44 -13.00
CA LYS A 404 26.33 -7.59 -12.67
C LYS A 404 27.75 -7.34 -13.18
N VAL A 405 28.73 -7.47 -12.30
CA VAL A 405 30.14 -7.55 -12.71
C VAL A 405 30.41 -9.00 -13.08
N ASP A 406 31.03 -9.26 -14.23
CA ASP A 406 31.53 -10.58 -14.59
C ASP A 406 32.66 -10.97 -13.62
N GLU A 407 32.31 -11.40 -12.41
CA GLU A 407 33.20 -12.26 -11.65
C GLU A 407 33.26 -13.56 -12.46
N LEU A 408 34.46 -13.86 -12.97
CA LEU A 408 34.81 -15.17 -13.47
C LEU A 408 34.36 -16.16 -12.40
N ILE A 409 33.24 -16.84 -12.65
CA ILE A 409 32.79 -17.96 -11.84
C ILE A 409 33.89 -19.01 -12.03
N ASP A 410 34.81 -19.04 -11.08
CA ASP A 410 35.74 -20.16 -10.94
C ASP A 410 34.87 -21.41 -10.79
N ASN A 411 35.19 -22.42 -11.60
CA ASN A 411 34.44 -23.64 -11.84
C ASN A 411 34.24 -24.50 -10.57
N GLN A 412 33.44 -24.06 -9.61
CA GLN A 412 33.08 -24.84 -8.42
C GLN A 412 31.66 -24.51 -7.98
N ASP A 413 30.67 -25.02 -8.71
CA ASP A 413 29.45 -25.64 -8.15
C ASP A 413 28.49 -26.05 -9.28
N GLU A 414 28.84 -27.15 -9.95
CA GLU A 414 28.09 -27.80 -11.04
C GLU A 414 26.80 -28.52 -10.57
N TYR A 415 26.27 -28.24 -9.37
CA TYR A 415 25.19 -29.04 -8.75
C TYR A 415 23.93 -28.28 -8.34
N ALA A 416 23.62 -27.16 -8.98
CA ALA A 416 22.28 -26.59 -8.92
C ALA A 416 21.81 -26.25 -10.33
N TYR A 417 20.69 -26.85 -10.76
CA TYR A 417 19.87 -26.36 -11.86
C TYR A 417 19.38 -24.94 -11.53
N TYR A 418 20.24 -23.94 -11.67
CA TYR A 418 19.88 -22.53 -11.54
C TYR A 418 19.24 -22.10 -12.86
N HIS A 419 17.92 -21.96 -12.87
CA HIS A 419 17.24 -21.23 -13.93
C HIS A 419 17.70 -19.76 -13.90
N ARG A 420 18.28 -19.28 -15.00
CA ARG A 420 18.80 -17.91 -15.14
C ARG A 420 17.63 -16.92 -15.29
N ASP A 421 17.25 -16.17 -14.27
CA ASP A 421 16.06 -15.31 -14.31
C ASP A 421 16.15 -14.19 -15.37
N VAL A 422 15.02 -13.55 -15.73
CA VAL A 422 14.96 -12.54 -16.80
C VAL A 422 15.88 -11.35 -16.50
N ASP A 423 15.91 -10.85 -15.27
CA ASP A 423 16.81 -9.77 -14.85
C ASP A 423 18.28 -10.09 -15.15
N GLU A 424 18.71 -11.33 -14.90
CA GLU A 424 20.07 -11.78 -15.15
C GLU A 424 20.41 -11.82 -16.65
N CYS A 425 19.42 -12.11 -17.50
CA CYS A 425 19.60 -12.08 -18.96
C CYS A 425 19.88 -10.66 -19.48
N PHE A 426 19.41 -9.62 -18.79
CA PHE A 426 19.74 -8.23 -19.07
C PHE A 426 21.00 -7.74 -18.30
N GLY A 427 21.73 -8.64 -17.64
CA GLY A 427 22.92 -8.29 -16.86
C GLY A 427 22.62 -7.53 -15.57
N LEU A 428 21.42 -7.70 -15.01
CA LEU A 428 20.98 -7.04 -13.78
C LEU A 428 20.99 -8.02 -12.59
N HIS A 429 21.25 -7.49 -11.39
CA HIS A 429 21.11 -8.24 -10.13
C HIS A 429 19.66 -8.24 -9.64
N GLN A 430 19.09 -9.42 -9.44
CA GLN A 430 17.72 -9.56 -8.90
C GLN A 430 17.64 -9.41 -7.37
N TYR A 431 18.65 -9.91 -6.63
CA TYR A 431 18.58 -10.06 -5.16
C TYR A 431 19.49 -9.11 -4.35
N ARG A 432 20.19 -8.17 -5.01
CA ARG A 432 21.19 -7.32 -4.32
C ARG A 432 20.56 -6.15 -3.56
N THR A 433 19.32 -5.77 -3.86
CA THR A 433 18.66 -4.63 -3.22
C THR A 433 17.21 -4.97 -2.83
N GLU A 434 16.75 -4.47 -1.69
CA GLU A 434 15.31 -4.45 -1.32
C GLU A 434 14.48 -3.53 -2.25
N SER A 435 15.14 -2.74 -3.10
CA SER A 435 14.53 -1.78 -4.02
C SER A 435 13.69 -2.45 -5.11
N ASN A 436 12.45 -2.77 -4.77
CA ASN A 436 11.50 -3.38 -5.69
C ASN A 436 10.98 -2.35 -6.69
N PHE A 437 11.32 -2.47 -7.98
CA PHE A 437 10.77 -1.64 -9.05
C PHE A 437 9.42 -2.12 -9.57
N PHE A 438 8.88 -3.24 -9.06
CA PHE A 438 7.53 -3.71 -9.36
C PHE A 438 6.48 -3.03 -8.45
N PRO A 439 5.31 -2.64 -8.97
CA PRO A 439 5.03 -2.42 -10.40
C PRO A 439 5.80 -1.19 -10.92
N SER A 440 6.07 -1.15 -12.23
CA SER A 440 6.88 -0.12 -12.89
C SER A 440 6.14 1.22 -13.04
N SER A 441 6.85 2.33 -12.83
CA SER A 441 6.31 3.68 -13.00
C SER A 441 7.44 4.66 -13.33
N GLY A 442 7.14 5.64 -14.20
CA GLY A 442 8.08 6.71 -14.56
C GLY A 442 8.35 7.71 -13.42
N ALA A 443 7.58 7.65 -12.33
CA ALA A 443 7.84 8.41 -11.11
C ALA A 443 8.72 7.65 -10.10
N LYS A 444 9.05 6.39 -10.37
CA LYS A 444 9.86 5.53 -9.51
C LYS A 444 11.34 5.62 -9.90
N GLY A 445 12.23 5.54 -8.92
CA GLY A 445 13.66 5.61 -9.16
C GLY A 445 14.24 7.04 -9.17
N PRO A 446 15.55 7.19 -9.44
CA PRO A 446 16.21 8.49 -9.48
C PRO A 446 15.99 9.25 -10.80
N PHE A 447 15.42 8.60 -11.81
CA PHE A 447 15.43 9.04 -13.20
C PHE A 447 14.75 10.40 -13.41
N LYS A 448 13.50 10.55 -12.94
CA LYS A 448 12.74 11.80 -13.03
C LYS A 448 13.51 12.99 -12.46
N TRP A 449 14.13 12.81 -11.29
CA TRP A 449 14.85 13.87 -10.59
C TRP A 449 16.20 14.19 -11.26
N LEU A 450 16.91 13.18 -11.78
CA LEU A 450 18.10 13.40 -12.60
C LEU A 450 17.76 14.21 -13.85
N PHE A 451 16.66 13.89 -14.54
CA PHE A 451 16.23 14.66 -15.69
C PHE A 451 15.80 16.10 -15.34
N GLN A 452 15.17 16.30 -14.18
CA GLN A 452 14.73 17.62 -13.74
C GLN A 452 15.91 18.55 -13.40
N TYR A 453 16.92 18.07 -12.67
CA TYR A 453 18.03 18.91 -12.19
C TYR A 453 19.30 18.84 -13.04
N HIS A 454 19.60 17.68 -13.64
CA HIS A 454 20.81 17.43 -14.44
C HIS A 454 20.50 16.65 -15.73
N PRO A 455 19.67 17.19 -16.66
CA PRO A 455 19.18 16.48 -17.85
C PRO A 455 20.27 15.74 -18.63
N ARG A 456 21.43 16.40 -18.86
CA ARG A 456 22.54 15.79 -19.59
C ARG A 456 23.05 14.51 -18.92
N LYS A 457 23.31 14.57 -17.61
CA LYS A 457 23.76 13.41 -16.84
C LYS A 457 22.72 12.31 -16.79
N GLY A 458 21.44 12.68 -16.70
CA GLY A 458 20.32 11.73 -16.74
C GLY A 458 20.25 10.97 -18.06
N ILE A 459 20.37 11.67 -19.20
CA ILE A 459 20.39 11.05 -20.52
C ILE A 459 21.61 10.14 -20.67
N ASP A 460 22.81 10.63 -20.35
CA ASP A 460 24.06 9.86 -20.45
C ASP A 460 23.99 8.56 -19.61
N PHE A 461 23.44 8.67 -18.39
CA PHE A 461 23.25 7.52 -17.50
C PHE A 461 22.29 6.49 -18.07
N ILE A 462 21.10 6.91 -18.50
CA ILE A 462 20.06 6.01 -19.00
C ILE A 462 20.47 5.35 -20.32
N VAL A 463 21.09 6.09 -21.24
CA VAL A 463 21.61 5.53 -22.49
C VAL A 463 22.65 4.44 -22.19
N ASN A 464 23.58 4.70 -21.26
CA ASN A 464 24.57 3.69 -20.88
C ASN A 464 23.94 2.44 -20.22
N LEU A 465 22.95 2.64 -19.34
CA LEU A 465 22.22 1.56 -18.69
C LEU A 465 21.51 0.67 -19.72
N PHE A 466 20.78 1.26 -20.66
CA PHE A 466 20.08 0.52 -21.70
C PHE A 466 21.03 -0.14 -22.70
N ASN A 467 22.14 0.51 -23.04
CA ASN A 467 23.11 -0.07 -23.94
C ASN A 467 23.72 -1.35 -23.36
N THR A 468 24.12 -1.28 -22.09
CA THR A 468 24.66 -2.42 -21.35
C THR A 468 23.63 -3.54 -21.25
N ALA A 469 22.39 -3.21 -20.88
CA ALA A 469 21.33 -4.20 -20.69
C ALA A 469 20.92 -4.88 -22.01
N ALA A 470 20.81 -4.12 -23.10
CA ALA A 470 20.47 -4.64 -24.41
C ALA A 470 21.57 -5.52 -24.99
N GLU A 471 22.85 -5.17 -24.81
CA GLU A 471 23.98 -6.00 -25.24
C GLU A 471 24.01 -7.34 -24.49
N ARG A 472 23.74 -7.34 -23.18
CA ARG A 472 23.66 -8.57 -22.39
C ARG A 472 22.49 -9.45 -22.82
N TYR A 473 21.32 -8.85 -23.02
CA TYR A 473 20.14 -9.55 -23.50
C TYR A 473 20.33 -10.13 -24.91
N ALA A 474 20.91 -9.38 -25.83
CA ALA A 474 21.19 -9.83 -27.19
C ALA A 474 22.13 -11.04 -27.24
N ASN A 475 23.01 -11.19 -26.23
CA ASN A 475 23.92 -12.32 -26.08
C ASN A 475 23.39 -13.40 -25.12
N SER A 476 22.12 -13.34 -24.72
CA SER A 476 21.50 -14.28 -23.78
C SER A 476 20.66 -15.34 -24.52
N ASP A 477 20.51 -16.51 -23.90
CA ASP A 477 19.67 -17.60 -24.43
C ASP A 477 18.17 -17.41 -24.10
N LEU A 478 17.73 -16.21 -23.72
CA LEU A 478 16.36 -15.97 -23.25
C LEU A 478 15.32 -16.23 -24.35
N ASP A 479 15.61 -15.84 -25.59
CA ASP A 479 14.73 -16.02 -26.74
C ASP A 479 15.19 -17.19 -27.64
N SER A 480 15.96 -18.16 -27.08
CA SER A 480 16.42 -19.36 -27.81
C SER A 480 15.37 -20.48 -27.84
N LEU A 481 15.40 -21.28 -28.92
CA LEU A 481 14.44 -22.37 -29.19
C LEU A 481 14.43 -23.47 -28.11
N GLU A 482 15.58 -23.83 -27.54
CA GLU A 482 15.72 -24.85 -26.49
C GLU A 482 15.09 -24.41 -25.15
N ARG A 483 15.03 -23.10 -24.90
CA ARG A 483 14.48 -22.55 -23.66
C ARG A 483 12.97 -22.29 -23.75
N LEU A 484 12.50 -21.84 -24.91
CA LEU A 484 11.07 -21.66 -25.19
C LEU A 484 10.31 -23.00 -25.22
N SER A 485 10.96 -24.09 -25.63
CA SER A 485 10.39 -25.44 -25.61
C SER A 485 10.31 -26.07 -24.21
N SER A 486 11.09 -25.58 -23.23
CA SER A 486 11.08 -26.05 -21.84
C SER A 486 10.23 -25.18 -20.89
N MET A 487 9.87 -23.96 -21.29
CA MET A 487 8.89 -23.13 -20.58
C MET A 487 7.49 -23.46 -21.10
N SER A 488 6.75 -24.28 -20.36
CA SER A 488 5.41 -24.83 -20.65
C SER A 488 4.30 -23.79 -20.83
N ILE A 489 4.43 -22.85 -21.77
CA ILE A 489 3.44 -21.83 -22.12
C ILE A 489 3.20 -21.89 -23.63
N PRO A 490 2.02 -22.32 -24.09
CA PRO A 490 1.64 -22.21 -25.49
C PRO A 490 1.17 -20.78 -25.76
N ILE A 491 2.11 -19.86 -25.93
CA ILE A 491 1.84 -18.58 -26.60
C ILE A 491 2.68 -18.62 -27.87
N ASP A 492 2.03 -18.46 -29.02
CA ASP A 492 2.67 -18.17 -30.31
C ASP A 492 3.41 -16.81 -30.19
N ILE A 493 4.54 -16.81 -29.49
CA ILE A 493 5.51 -15.73 -29.58
C ILE A 493 6.23 -15.97 -30.90
N ASP A 494 5.84 -15.16 -31.87
CA ASP A 494 6.52 -15.00 -33.15
C ASP A 494 8.05 -14.97 -32.90
N GLN A 495 8.76 -15.87 -33.56
CA GLN A 495 10.18 -16.19 -33.32
C GLN A 495 11.05 -14.95 -33.55
N SER A 496 11.25 -14.14 -32.50
CA SER A 496 12.01 -12.90 -32.62
C SER A 496 13.43 -13.11 -32.10
N GLU A 497 14.29 -13.68 -32.94
CA GLU A 497 15.74 -13.52 -32.75
C GLU A 497 16.06 -12.02 -32.62
N VAL A 498 17.01 -11.69 -31.74
CA VAL A 498 17.47 -10.31 -31.58
C VAL A 498 18.29 -9.94 -32.82
N LYS A 499 17.77 -9.02 -33.63
CA LYS A 499 18.43 -8.54 -34.87
C LYS A 499 19.17 -7.23 -34.61
N GLN A 500 20.14 -6.91 -35.47
CA GLN A 500 20.69 -5.56 -35.53
C GLN A 500 20.17 -4.83 -36.77
N ILE A 501 19.69 -3.60 -36.59
CA ILE A 501 19.17 -2.73 -37.66
C ILE A 501 20.03 -1.47 -37.79
N ASP A 502 20.07 -0.90 -38.99
CA ASP A 502 20.80 0.33 -39.30
C ASP A 502 19.84 1.54 -39.29
N ILE A 503 20.07 2.51 -38.40
CA ILE A 503 19.34 3.78 -38.36
C ILE A 503 20.18 4.87 -39.03
N ILE A 504 19.63 5.48 -40.08
CA ILE A 504 20.27 6.57 -40.83
C ILE A 504 19.80 7.92 -40.27
N LEU A 505 20.72 8.65 -39.65
CA LEU A 505 20.50 9.97 -39.07
C LEU A 505 20.34 11.05 -40.14
N ASN A 506 19.90 12.25 -39.73
CA ASN A 506 19.63 13.36 -40.65
C ASN A 506 20.88 13.91 -41.34
N ASP A 507 22.05 13.79 -40.70
CA ASP A 507 23.35 14.16 -41.27
C ASP A 507 23.97 13.05 -42.15
N GLY A 508 23.28 11.93 -42.32
CA GLY A 508 23.77 10.74 -43.03
C GLY A 508 24.62 9.79 -42.18
N GLY A 509 24.79 10.06 -40.88
CA GLY A 509 25.43 9.13 -39.95
C GLY A 509 24.63 7.83 -39.81
N LEU A 510 25.33 6.71 -39.67
CA LEU A 510 24.72 5.38 -39.53
C LEU A 510 24.97 4.83 -38.12
N VAL A 511 23.91 4.39 -37.45
CA VAL A 511 23.94 3.83 -36.10
C VAL A 511 23.32 2.43 -36.09
N LYS A 512 24.00 1.47 -35.48
CA LYS A 512 23.49 0.10 -35.33
C LYS A 512 22.76 -0.07 -34.02
N GLN A 513 21.56 -0.65 -34.07
CA GLN A 513 20.77 -0.92 -32.87
C GLN A 513 20.24 -2.36 -32.82
N TYR A 514 20.34 -2.99 -31.64
CA TYR A 514 19.65 -4.24 -31.30
C TYR A 514 18.15 -4.01 -31.29
N CYS A 515 17.43 -4.91 -31.97
CA CYS A 515 16.03 -4.77 -32.30
C CYS A 515 15.30 -6.09 -32.05
N SER A 516 14.30 -6.05 -31.17
CA SER A 516 13.36 -7.14 -30.94
C SER A 516 12.02 -6.59 -30.45
N GLU A 517 10.96 -7.39 -30.56
CA GLU A 517 9.64 -7.03 -30.03
C GLU A 517 9.67 -6.73 -28.53
N ARG A 518 10.43 -7.53 -27.78
CA ARG A 518 10.63 -7.34 -26.33
C ARG A 518 11.20 -5.96 -26.00
N LEU A 519 12.24 -5.53 -26.72
CA LEU A 519 12.88 -4.23 -26.50
C LEU A 519 11.97 -3.06 -26.89
N TRP A 520 11.24 -3.17 -27.99
CA TRP A 520 10.34 -2.10 -28.46
C TRP A 520 9.19 -1.82 -27.47
N LEU A 521 8.56 -2.89 -26.96
CA LEU A 521 7.40 -2.82 -26.05
C LEU A 521 7.75 -2.48 -24.59
N GLY A 522 9.04 -2.42 -24.24
CA GLY A 522 9.50 -2.30 -22.86
C GLY A 522 9.06 -1.02 -22.14
N TYR A 523 8.96 0.12 -22.83
CA TYR A 523 8.65 1.42 -22.19
C TYR A 523 7.21 1.52 -21.65
N ARG A 524 6.34 0.56 -21.99
CA ARG A 524 4.95 0.46 -21.52
C ARG A 524 4.71 -0.74 -20.63
N GLY A 525 5.75 -1.53 -20.34
CA GLY A 525 5.61 -2.76 -19.55
C GLY A 525 4.74 -3.83 -20.22
N GLN A 526 4.65 -3.79 -21.56
CA GLN A 526 3.87 -4.74 -22.37
C GLN A 526 4.67 -5.96 -22.82
N SER A 527 5.95 -6.00 -22.44
CA SER A 527 6.84 -7.14 -22.64
C SER A 527 7.55 -7.50 -21.33
N VAL A 528 8.11 -8.70 -21.28
CA VAL A 528 8.86 -9.19 -20.11
C VAL A 528 10.28 -8.60 -20.15
N VAL A 529 10.38 -7.33 -19.76
CA VAL A 529 11.62 -6.56 -19.55
C VAL A 529 11.74 -6.24 -18.05
N PRO A 530 12.93 -6.24 -17.44
CA PRO A 530 13.12 -5.86 -16.03
C PRO A 530 12.41 -4.56 -15.64
N HIS A 531 11.66 -4.57 -14.53
CA HIS A 531 10.84 -3.42 -14.09
C HIS A 531 11.66 -2.15 -13.82
N LEU A 532 12.95 -2.31 -13.47
CA LEU A 532 13.91 -1.23 -13.38
C LEU A 532 14.03 -0.47 -14.72
N LEU A 533 14.28 -1.21 -15.80
CA LEU A 533 14.43 -0.64 -17.14
C LEU A 533 13.13 -0.04 -17.63
N GLN A 534 11.99 -0.69 -17.38
CA GLN A 534 10.67 -0.14 -17.69
C GLN A 534 10.45 1.21 -17.00
N SER A 535 10.76 1.32 -15.71
CA SER A 535 10.61 2.57 -14.95
C SER A 535 11.51 3.68 -15.49
N ALA A 536 12.75 3.35 -15.89
CA ALA A 536 13.67 4.29 -16.53
C ALA A 536 13.15 4.78 -17.90
N LEU A 537 12.62 3.88 -18.72
CA LEU A 537 12.07 4.21 -20.04
C LEU A 537 10.83 5.11 -19.92
N MET A 538 9.95 4.76 -19.00
CA MET A 538 8.77 5.54 -18.67
C MET A 538 9.13 6.95 -18.16
N ALA A 539 10.16 7.07 -17.33
CA ALA A 539 10.65 8.36 -16.85
C ALA A 539 11.22 9.21 -18.00
N LEU A 540 11.94 8.58 -18.94
CA LEU A 540 12.46 9.23 -20.15
C LEU A 540 11.30 9.72 -21.05
N GLU A 541 10.28 8.90 -21.27
CA GLU A 541 9.09 9.28 -22.06
C GLU A 541 8.40 10.51 -21.45
N ASN A 542 8.08 10.46 -20.16
CA ASN A 542 7.43 11.57 -19.46
C ASN A 542 8.24 12.86 -19.57
N TRP A 543 9.55 12.77 -19.32
CA TRP A 543 10.42 13.94 -19.39
C TRP A 543 10.49 14.50 -20.80
N LEU A 544 10.60 13.66 -21.84
CA LEU A 544 10.62 14.12 -23.23
C LEU A 544 9.29 14.74 -23.67
N ILE A 545 8.16 14.20 -23.21
CA ILE A 545 6.82 14.78 -23.43
C ILE A 545 6.76 16.19 -22.81
N ASP A 546 7.11 16.33 -21.53
CA ASP A 546 7.10 17.63 -20.85
C ASP A 546 8.09 18.61 -21.49
N TYR A 547 9.30 18.13 -21.81
CA TYR A 547 10.34 18.92 -22.46
C TYR A 547 9.88 19.44 -23.83
N THR A 548 9.27 18.59 -24.67
CA THR A 548 8.76 18.97 -25.99
C THR A 548 7.53 19.87 -25.90
N LYS A 549 6.68 19.65 -24.89
CA LYS A 549 5.48 20.46 -24.65
C LYS A 549 5.83 21.89 -24.26
N TYR A 550 6.78 22.08 -23.35
CA TYR A 550 7.10 23.39 -22.76
C TYR A 550 8.34 24.08 -23.34
N SER A 551 9.23 23.37 -24.04
CA SER A 551 10.40 23.99 -24.68
C SER A 551 9.96 24.99 -25.75
N LYS A 552 10.67 26.12 -25.79
CA LYS A 552 10.55 27.15 -26.83
C LYS A 552 11.61 27.03 -27.93
N SER A 553 12.67 26.25 -27.69
CA SER A 553 13.77 26.06 -28.64
C SER A 553 13.63 24.69 -29.30
N ILE A 554 13.39 24.69 -30.61
CA ILE A 554 13.31 23.47 -31.42
C ILE A 554 14.69 22.81 -31.48
N GLU A 555 15.76 23.61 -31.63
CA GLU A 555 17.16 23.17 -31.74
C GLU A 555 17.59 22.27 -30.56
N ASN A 556 17.12 22.60 -29.35
CA ASN A 556 17.42 21.78 -28.17
C ASN A 556 16.72 20.42 -28.22
N ILE A 557 15.51 20.36 -28.77
CA ILE A 557 14.77 19.10 -28.94
C ILE A 557 15.46 18.26 -30.03
N GLU A 558 15.85 18.89 -31.15
CA GLU A 558 16.59 18.20 -32.23
C GLU A 558 17.87 17.58 -31.70
N TRP A 559 18.62 18.34 -30.89
CA TRP A 559 19.85 17.85 -30.27
C TRP A 559 19.62 16.67 -29.32
N VAL A 560 18.55 16.68 -28.50
CA VAL A 560 18.25 15.56 -27.61
C VAL A 560 17.94 14.30 -28.43
N PHE A 561 17.12 14.41 -29.47
CA PHE A 561 16.78 13.28 -30.34
C PHE A 561 18.01 12.74 -31.06
N ASP A 562 18.81 13.61 -31.69
CA ASP A 562 20.06 13.21 -32.34
C ASP A 562 21.00 12.54 -31.36
N TYR A 563 21.18 13.14 -30.17
CA TYR A 563 22.07 12.61 -29.16
C TYR A 563 21.65 11.22 -28.66
N VAL A 564 20.35 11.04 -28.36
CA VAL A 564 19.84 9.74 -27.91
C VAL A 564 20.00 8.69 -29.01
N LEU A 565 19.60 8.98 -30.25
CA LEU A 565 19.77 8.04 -31.37
C LEU A 565 21.23 7.67 -31.60
N ARG A 566 22.12 8.67 -31.66
CA ARG A 566 23.55 8.51 -31.96
C ARG A 566 24.30 7.71 -30.92
N ASN A 567 23.88 7.77 -29.66
CA ASN A 567 24.55 7.10 -28.55
C ASN A 567 23.85 5.83 -28.07
N SER A 568 22.70 5.46 -28.65
CA SER A 568 21.96 4.23 -28.30
C SER A 568 22.33 3.07 -29.21
N ASN A 569 22.53 1.88 -28.64
CA ASN A 569 22.78 0.64 -29.36
C ASN A 569 21.54 -0.26 -29.46
N SER A 570 20.35 0.24 -29.09
CA SER A 570 19.14 -0.57 -28.92
C SER A 570 17.89 0.25 -29.16
N VAL A 571 16.85 -0.41 -29.66
CA VAL A 571 15.54 0.21 -29.92
C VAL A 571 14.75 0.58 -28.65
N LEU A 572 15.26 0.25 -27.45
CA LEU A 572 14.65 0.64 -26.16
C LEU A 572 14.40 2.15 -26.07
N THR A 573 15.39 2.97 -26.40
CA THR A 573 15.26 4.44 -26.40
C THR A 573 14.55 4.94 -27.65
N THR A 574 14.76 4.28 -28.78
CA THR A 574 14.14 4.62 -30.07
C THR A 574 12.62 4.49 -30.04
N SER A 575 12.06 3.49 -29.34
CA SER A 575 10.61 3.35 -29.16
C SER A 575 10.00 4.49 -28.35
N VAL A 576 10.74 5.03 -27.37
CA VAL A 576 10.34 6.24 -26.63
C VAL A 576 10.33 7.47 -27.55
N LEU A 577 11.35 7.64 -28.38
CA LEU A 577 11.39 8.72 -29.38
C LEU A 577 10.24 8.60 -30.39
N ALA A 578 9.86 7.39 -30.80
CA ALA A 578 8.71 7.13 -31.64
C ALA A 578 7.39 7.55 -30.96
N SER A 579 7.18 7.19 -29.69
CA SER A 579 6.01 7.63 -28.90
C SER A 579 5.87 9.16 -28.87
N VAL A 580 6.96 9.87 -28.56
CA VAL A 580 6.97 11.35 -28.51
C VAL A 580 6.74 11.94 -29.90
N SER A 581 7.26 11.30 -30.96
CA SER A 581 7.07 11.71 -32.35
C SER A 581 5.61 11.64 -32.78
N LEU A 582 4.87 10.62 -32.33
CA LEU A 582 3.44 10.49 -32.59
C LEU A 582 2.63 11.63 -31.95
N GLY A 583 2.96 12.01 -30.72
CA GLY A 583 2.22 13.06 -29.99
C GLY A 583 2.56 14.50 -30.39
N PHE A 584 3.76 14.76 -30.91
CA PHE A 584 4.28 16.11 -31.15
C PHE A 584 4.89 16.32 -32.55
N HIS A 585 4.42 15.58 -33.56
CA HIS A 585 4.95 15.64 -34.93
C HIS A 585 5.06 17.08 -35.49
N ASP A 586 4.09 17.94 -35.21
CA ASP A 586 4.06 19.34 -35.69
C ASP A 586 5.21 20.19 -35.14
N LYS A 587 5.77 19.82 -33.98
CA LYS A 587 6.90 20.51 -33.35
C LYS A 587 8.25 19.90 -33.69
N LEU A 588 8.29 18.66 -34.18
CA LEU A 588 9.54 17.92 -34.35
C LEU A 588 10.10 18.03 -35.77
N GLY A 589 9.27 18.33 -36.77
CA GLY A 589 9.75 18.59 -38.13
C GLY A 589 10.65 17.46 -38.66
N LYS A 590 11.83 17.80 -39.19
CA LYS A 590 12.77 16.82 -39.78
C LYS A 590 13.38 15.86 -38.77
N VAL A 591 13.26 16.11 -37.47
CA VAL A 591 13.84 15.25 -36.41
C VAL A 591 13.31 13.83 -36.44
N VAL A 592 12.07 13.62 -36.92
CA VAL A 592 11.42 12.29 -36.95
C VAL A 592 11.87 11.41 -38.11
N LEU A 593 12.53 11.98 -39.14
CA LEU A 593 12.86 11.28 -40.38
C LEU A 593 13.74 10.02 -40.18
N PRO A 594 14.73 9.97 -39.25
CA PRO A 594 15.50 8.75 -39.01
C PRO A 594 14.62 7.55 -38.59
N LEU A 595 13.56 7.80 -37.82
CA LEU A 595 12.60 6.77 -37.43
C LEU A 595 11.80 6.27 -38.64
N LEU A 596 11.32 7.21 -39.47
CA LEU A 596 10.48 6.91 -40.63
C LEU A 596 11.25 6.26 -41.79
N ARG A 597 12.56 6.48 -41.89
CA ARG A 597 13.48 5.86 -42.86
C ARG A 597 13.79 4.40 -42.56
N THR A 598 13.40 3.88 -41.41
CA THR A 598 13.79 2.54 -40.93
C THR A 598 12.60 1.57 -41.03
N PRO A 599 12.53 0.69 -42.05
CA PRO A 599 11.39 -0.21 -42.30
C PRO A 599 11.03 -1.14 -41.13
N GLU A 600 12.04 -1.63 -40.41
CA GLU A 600 11.89 -2.64 -39.36
C GLU A 600 11.07 -2.13 -38.17
N LEU A 601 10.98 -0.80 -37.98
CA LEU A 601 10.26 -0.20 -36.86
C LEU A 601 8.73 -0.21 -37.05
N TYR A 602 8.23 -0.25 -38.29
CA TYR A 602 6.80 -0.15 -38.56
C TYR A 602 6.03 -1.36 -38.02
N GLY A 603 6.54 -2.57 -38.23
CA GLY A 603 5.92 -3.80 -37.71
C GLY A 603 5.88 -3.84 -36.18
N LEU A 604 6.96 -3.40 -35.53
CA LEU A 604 7.06 -3.33 -34.08
C LEU A 604 6.08 -2.31 -33.49
N ASP A 605 5.98 -1.13 -34.10
CA ASP A 605 5.09 -0.08 -33.63
C ASP A 605 3.61 -0.38 -33.90
N LEU A 606 3.31 -1.11 -34.99
CA LEU A 606 1.97 -1.63 -35.25
C LEU A 606 1.57 -2.63 -34.16
N LYS A 607 2.43 -3.61 -33.84
CA LYS A 607 2.21 -4.56 -32.74
C LYS A 607 1.97 -3.83 -31.40
N ARG A 608 2.79 -2.82 -31.06
CA ARG A 608 2.57 -1.95 -29.90
C ARG A 608 1.18 -1.35 -29.90
N SER A 609 0.77 -0.72 -31.00
CA SER A 609 -0.54 -0.05 -31.07
C SER A 609 -1.72 -1.00 -30.88
N ILE A 610 -1.55 -2.30 -31.18
CA ILE A 610 -2.57 -3.33 -30.94
C ILE A 610 -2.66 -3.65 -29.44
N PHE A 611 -1.52 -3.84 -28.75
CA PHE A 611 -1.50 -4.08 -27.30
C PHE A 611 -2.08 -2.89 -26.50
N GLU A 612 -1.89 -1.65 -26.97
CA GLU A 612 -2.43 -0.45 -26.32
C GLU A 612 -3.92 -0.18 -26.58
N ARG A 613 -4.61 -0.97 -27.43
CA ARG A 613 -6.05 -0.80 -27.68
C ARG A 613 -6.94 -1.33 -26.55
N VAL A 614 -6.38 -2.04 -25.57
CA VAL A 614 -7.13 -2.52 -24.41
C VAL A 614 -7.32 -1.37 -23.42
N ASP A 615 -8.54 -0.86 -23.29
CA ASP A 615 -8.88 0.37 -22.54
C ASP A 615 -8.61 0.34 -21.01
N LYS A 616 -8.12 -0.78 -20.44
CA LYS A 616 -7.91 -0.94 -18.99
C LYS A 616 -6.59 -1.65 -18.66
N GLU A 617 -5.59 -0.89 -18.21
CA GLU A 617 -4.42 -1.46 -17.53
C GLU A 617 -4.85 -2.06 -16.17
N PRO A 618 -4.38 -3.26 -15.80
CA PRO A 618 -4.65 -3.82 -14.48
C PRO A 618 -4.02 -2.96 -13.40
N ASN A 619 -4.74 -2.70 -12.30
CA ASN A 619 -4.21 -1.95 -11.16
C ASN A 619 -3.29 -2.82 -10.28
N TRP A 620 -2.07 -3.05 -10.74
CA TRP A 620 -1.06 -3.81 -10.02
C TRP A 620 -0.59 -3.14 -8.72
N PHE A 621 -0.79 -1.81 -8.58
CA PHE A 621 -0.41 -1.05 -7.38
C PHE A 621 -1.36 -1.23 -6.20
N ALA A 622 -2.55 -1.79 -6.40
CA ALA A 622 -3.51 -2.05 -5.32
C ALA A 622 -3.06 -3.16 -4.34
N MET A 623 -2.07 -3.97 -4.73
CA MET A 623 -1.66 -5.19 -4.00
C MET A 623 -0.47 -4.98 -3.05
N GLY A 624 0.09 -3.75 -2.91
CA GLY A 624 1.32 -3.49 -2.15
C GLY A 624 1.21 -2.35 -1.11
N PRO A 625 1.97 -2.40 0.00
CA PRO A 625 1.96 -1.37 1.05
C PRO A 625 2.85 -0.14 0.73
N ASP A 626 3.12 0.15 -0.54
CA ASP A 626 3.99 1.26 -0.94
C ASP A 626 3.31 2.62 -0.65
N PRO A 627 3.88 3.49 0.21
CA PRO A 627 3.28 4.79 0.53
C PRO A 627 3.08 5.72 -0.68
N LEU A 628 3.84 5.50 -1.76
CA LEU A 628 3.80 6.29 -3.00
C LEU A 628 2.95 5.64 -4.10
N ALA A 629 2.30 4.49 -3.82
CA ALA A 629 1.47 3.76 -4.79
C ALA A 629 0.43 4.62 -5.50
N SER A 630 -0.20 5.57 -4.78
CA SER A 630 -1.18 6.50 -5.36
C SER A 630 -0.57 7.41 -6.43
N ILE A 631 0.64 7.93 -6.18
CA ILE A 631 1.38 8.78 -7.13
C ILE A 631 1.74 7.97 -8.37
N TYR A 632 2.21 6.73 -8.20
CA TYR A 632 2.55 5.85 -9.32
C TYR A 632 1.32 5.48 -10.15
N LEU A 633 0.19 5.20 -9.50
CA LEU A 633 -1.06 4.86 -10.17
C LEU A 633 -1.62 6.03 -10.99
N GLU A 634 -1.62 7.25 -10.42
CA GLU A 634 -2.05 8.44 -11.13
C GLU A 634 -1.19 8.71 -12.36
N GLU A 635 0.12 8.53 -12.21
CA GLU A 635 1.10 8.69 -13.26
C GLU A 635 0.92 7.66 -14.40
N ARG A 636 0.73 6.38 -14.07
CA ARG A 636 0.43 5.34 -15.06
C ARG A 636 -0.89 5.58 -15.79
N ARG A 637 -1.93 5.96 -15.05
CA ARG A 637 -3.24 6.30 -15.63
C ARG A 637 -3.14 7.47 -16.61
N ALA A 638 -2.38 8.51 -16.27
CA ALA A 638 -2.16 9.65 -17.17
C ALA A 638 -1.39 9.24 -18.43
N ALA A 639 -0.40 8.34 -18.32
CA ALA A 639 0.36 7.85 -19.47
C ALA A 639 -0.48 6.94 -20.40
N ALA A 640 -1.39 6.14 -19.85
CA ALA A 640 -2.27 5.25 -20.60
C ALA A 640 -3.36 6.00 -21.40
N LEU A 641 -3.79 7.17 -20.92
CA LEU A 641 -4.87 7.96 -21.53
C LEU A 641 -4.41 8.95 -22.62
N GLN A 642 -3.15 8.88 -23.06
CA GLN A 642 -2.64 9.81 -24.08
C GLN A 642 -3.35 9.59 -25.44
N PRO A 643 -3.74 10.66 -26.17
CA PRO A 643 -4.54 10.53 -27.40
C PRO A 643 -3.87 9.70 -28.51
N TRP A 644 -2.54 9.80 -28.63
CA TRP A 644 -1.77 9.15 -29.69
C TRP A 644 -1.47 7.66 -29.43
N ARG A 645 -1.97 7.06 -28.33
CA ARG A 645 -1.78 5.62 -28.05
C ARG A 645 -2.38 4.71 -29.12
N LYS A 646 -3.43 5.19 -29.80
CA LYS A 646 -4.08 4.50 -30.92
C LYS A 646 -3.40 4.72 -32.27
N GLU A 647 -2.43 5.64 -32.34
CA GLU A 647 -1.66 5.95 -33.53
C GLU A 647 -0.39 5.09 -33.60
N ASN A 648 0.24 5.05 -34.76
CA ASN A 648 1.49 4.32 -35.02
C ASN A 648 2.32 5.00 -36.11
N LEU A 649 3.52 4.48 -36.39
CA LEU A 649 4.41 5.03 -37.41
C LEU A 649 3.77 5.11 -38.82
N GLU A 650 2.89 4.18 -39.21
CA GLU A 650 2.13 4.26 -40.47
C GLU A 650 1.22 5.50 -40.50
N THR A 651 0.57 5.79 -39.37
CA THR A 651 -0.27 6.99 -39.21
C THR A 651 0.58 8.26 -39.30
N LEU A 652 1.77 8.26 -38.69
CA LEU A 652 2.69 9.40 -38.68
C LEU A 652 3.21 9.74 -40.08
N ILE A 653 3.76 8.75 -40.80
CA ILE A 653 4.30 8.98 -42.15
C ILE A 653 3.20 9.43 -43.12
N THR A 654 1.97 8.92 -42.94
CA THR A 654 0.79 9.34 -43.72
C THR A 654 0.47 10.81 -43.43
N ARG A 655 0.39 11.21 -42.16
CA ARG A 655 0.05 12.58 -41.76
C ARG A 655 1.07 13.59 -42.29
N LEU A 656 2.37 13.24 -42.25
CA LEU A 656 3.44 14.15 -42.67
C LEU A 656 3.49 14.40 -44.18
N GLN A 657 2.87 13.56 -45.01
CA GLN A 657 2.72 13.83 -46.47
C GLN A 657 1.85 15.05 -46.76
N PHE A 658 1.02 15.46 -45.79
CA PHE A 658 0.19 16.66 -45.89
C PHE A 658 0.79 17.87 -45.15
N SER A 659 2.06 17.78 -44.74
CA SER A 659 2.81 18.83 -44.03
C SER A 659 3.92 19.43 -44.91
N ASP A 660 4.67 20.38 -44.37
CA ASP A 660 5.85 20.97 -45.04
C ASP A 660 6.98 19.95 -45.30
N LEU A 661 6.92 18.75 -44.72
CA LEU A 661 7.86 17.64 -44.93
C LEU A 661 7.50 16.74 -46.12
N LYS A 662 6.46 17.08 -46.89
CA LYS A 662 5.95 16.25 -47.98
C LYS A 662 7.04 15.70 -48.91
N GLU A 663 7.95 16.56 -49.39
CA GLU A 663 9.01 16.15 -50.32
C GLU A 663 10.04 15.22 -49.65
N ASP A 664 10.36 15.46 -48.37
CA ASP A 664 11.25 14.57 -47.61
C ASP A 664 10.62 13.18 -47.43
N ILE A 665 9.31 13.11 -47.16
CA ILE A 665 8.58 11.83 -47.02
C ILE A 665 8.44 11.12 -48.36
N PHE A 666 8.16 11.83 -49.45
CA PHE A 666 8.11 11.23 -50.78
C PHE A 666 9.45 10.64 -51.19
N ALA A 667 10.56 11.30 -50.86
CA ALA A 667 11.89 10.73 -51.07
C ALA A 667 12.11 9.42 -50.29
N ILE A 668 11.59 9.31 -49.05
CA ILE A 668 11.64 8.06 -48.26
C ILE A 668 10.80 6.96 -48.91
N LEU A 669 9.57 7.28 -49.34
CA LEU A 669 8.67 6.31 -49.98
C LEU A 669 9.23 5.82 -51.32
N ASP A 670 9.83 6.71 -52.11
CA ASP A 670 10.44 6.37 -53.39
C ASP A 670 11.68 5.48 -53.19
N ASP A 671 12.50 5.76 -52.16
CA ASP A 671 13.60 4.89 -51.75
C ASP A 671 13.09 3.49 -51.34
N PHE A 672 12.05 3.41 -50.52
CA PHE A 672 11.44 2.12 -50.14
C PHE A 672 10.93 1.32 -51.34
N ARG A 673 10.30 1.96 -52.32
CA ARG A 673 9.86 1.30 -53.56
C ARG A 673 11.04 0.83 -54.42
N SER A 674 12.16 1.56 -54.40
CA SER A 674 13.35 1.24 -55.21
C SER A 674 14.12 0.03 -54.71
N ARG A 675 14.08 -0.26 -53.40
CA ARG A 675 14.87 -1.33 -52.77
C ARG A 675 14.36 -2.74 -53.10
N GLY A 676 13.07 -2.88 -53.44
CA GLY A 676 12.42 -4.17 -53.68
C GLY A 676 12.38 -5.05 -52.43
N ASN A 677 11.21 -5.57 -52.05
CA ASN A 677 11.10 -6.50 -50.93
C ASN A 677 10.11 -7.61 -51.28
N ASP A 678 10.52 -8.86 -51.06
CA ASP A 678 9.66 -10.04 -51.26
C ASP A 678 8.70 -10.27 -50.09
N ASP A 679 8.90 -9.60 -48.95
CA ASP A 679 8.00 -9.68 -47.79
C ASP A 679 6.61 -9.06 -48.10
N GLU A 680 5.60 -9.94 -48.13
CA GLU A 680 4.20 -9.62 -48.35
C GLU A 680 3.68 -8.55 -47.37
N ASN A 681 4.05 -8.65 -46.08
CA ASN A 681 3.57 -7.73 -45.05
C ASN A 681 4.11 -6.31 -45.26
N TRP A 682 5.37 -6.20 -45.70
CA TRP A 682 5.97 -4.92 -46.02
C TRP A 682 5.37 -4.30 -47.28
N ARG A 683 5.08 -5.11 -48.30
CA ARG A 683 4.38 -4.62 -49.51
C ARG A 683 2.99 -4.07 -49.18
N PHE A 684 2.22 -4.76 -48.32
CA PHE A 684 0.95 -4.21 -47.81
C PHE A 684 1.14 -2.90 -47.04
N CYS A 685 2.17 -2.81 -46.20
CA CYS A 685 2.51 -1.57 -45.48
C CYS A 685 2.73 -0.41 -46.45
N LEU A 686 3.52 -0.60 -47.53
CA LEU A 686 3.80 0.44 -48.51
C LEU A 686 2.54 1.03 -49.16
N HIS A 687 1.57 0.18 -49.51
CA HIS A 687 0.26 0.63 -50.02
C HIS A 687 -0.56 1.38 -48.96
N ARG A 688 -0.45 0.98 -47.68
CA ARG A 688 -1.10 1.67 -46.55
C ARG A 688 -0.45 2.97 -46.12
N ILE A 689 0.78 3.27 -46.54
CA ILE A 689 1.45 4.51 -46.18
C ILE A 689 1.60 5.50 -47.34
N ASP A 690 1.58 5.06 -48.59
CA ASP A 690 1.74 5.95 -49.75
C ASP A 690 0.39 6.52 -50.25
N THR A 691 0.09 7.75 -49.85
CA THR A 691 -1.20 8.40 -50.14
C THR A 691 -1.44 8.67 -51.63
N ARG A 692 -0.38 8.65 -52.46
CA ARG A 692 -0.48 8.86 -53.92
C ARG A 692 -1.26 7.74 -54.62
N GLY A 693 -1.37 6.56 -53.99
CA GLY A 693 -2.08 5.39 -54.51
C GLY A 693 -3.50 5.19 -53.96
N TRP A 694 -4.02 6.13 -53.16
CA TRP A 694 -5.32 5.96 -52.50
C TRP A 694 -6.50 6.44 -53.35
N GLN A 695 -7.65 5.80 -53.20
CA GLN A 695 -8.92 6.21 -53.81
C GLN A 695 -9.96 6.53 -52.72
N PRO A 696 -10.80 7.56 -52.92
CA PRO A 696 -11.86 7.89 -51.98
C PRO A 696 -13.06 6.95 -52.15
N GLU A 697 -13.50 6.36 -51.04
CA GLU A 697 -14.74 5.62 -50.89
C GLU A 697 -15.71 6.38 -49.98
N VAL A 698 -16.96 6.54 -50.40
CA VAL A 698 -17.98 7.26 -49.64
C VAL A 698 -18.70 6.30 -48.70
N ASP A 699 -18.43 6.42 -47.40
CA ASP A 699 -19.18 5.75 -46.34
C ASP A 699 -20.37 6.63 -45.96
N ALA A 700 -21.49 6.40 -46.66
CA ALA A 700 -22.73 7.16 -46.50
C ALA A 700 -23.39 6.93 -45.13
N GLU A 701 -23.21 5.75 -44.52
CA GLU A 701 -23.79 5.42 -43.21
C GLU A 701 -23.15 6.25 -42.08
N ASN A 702 -21.83 6.48 -42.16
CA ASN A 702 -21.10 7.25 -41.15
C ASN A 702 -20.78 8.69 -41.57
N SER A 703 -21.31 9.15 -42.72
CA SER A 703 -21.08 10.49 -43.27
C SER A 703 -19.58 10.85 -43.38
N ARG A 704 -18.75 9.93 -43.86
CA ARG A 704 -17.30 10.10 -44.00
C ARG A 704 -16.78 9.59 -45.35
N ILE A 705 -15.64 10.13 -45.78
CA ILE A 705 -14.90 9.62 -46.94
C ILE A 705 -13.72 8.82 -46.40
N ILE A 706 -13.66 7.53 -46.72
CA ILE A 706 -12.57 6.63 -46.35
C ILE A 706 -11.63 6.54 -47.56
N PHE A 707 -10.34 6.71 -47.35
CA PHE A 707 -9.36 6.48 -48.41
C PHE A 707 -8.82 5.06 -48.30
N THR A 708 -8.99 4.27 -49.36
CA THR A 708 -8.50 2.90 -49.45
C THR A 708 -7.33 2.81 -50.42
N PRO A 709 -6.31 1.99 -50.14
CA PRO A 709 -5.24 1.74 -51.11
C PRO A 709 -5.79 1.07 -52.37
N SER A 710 -5.45 1.59 -53.54
CA SER A 710 -5.84 1.03 -54.84
C SER A 710 -4.66 0.40 -55.59
N ASN A 711 -4.95 -0.49 -56.54
CA ASN A 711 -3.96 -1.19 -57.38
C ASN A 711 -2.99 -2.08 -56.58
N LEU A 712 -3.53 -3.00 -55.77
CA LEU A 712 -2.71 -4.07 -55.18
C LEU A 712 -2.21 -5.00 -56.28
N ASP A 713 -1.03 -5.57 -56.08
CA ASP A 713 -0.51 -6.60 -56.97
C ASP A 713 -1.44 -7.86 -56.94
N PRO A 714 -1.60 -8.60 -58.06
CA PRO A 714 -2.55 -9.71 -58.13
C PRO A 714 -2.33 -10.83 -57.10
N ASP A 715 -1.09 -11.04 -56.66
CA ASP A 715 -0.74 -11.99 -55.59
C ASP A 715 -1.21 -11.52 -54.21
N LEU A 716 -1.07 -10.21 -53.91
CA LEU A 716 -1.56 -9.60 -52.67
C LEU A 716 -3.09 -9.63 -52.58
N GLU A 717 -3.82 -9.43 -53.68
CA GLU A 717 -5.29 -9.56 -53.67
C GLU A 717 -5.76 -10.98 -53.29
N ILE A 718 -5.02 -12.01 -53.74
CA ILE A 718 -5.32 -13.41 -53.39
C ILE A 718 -5.05 -13.65 -51.89
N ILE A 719 -3.93 -13.13 -51.38
CA ILE A 719 -3.57 -13.23 -49.96
C ILE A 719 -4.58 -12.50 -49.09
N GLN A 720 -5.00 -11.29 -49.47
CA GLN A 720 -6.02 -10.51 -48.77
C GLN A 720 -7.34 -11.28 -48.70
N LYS A 721 -7.84 -11.82 -49.82
CA LYS A 721 -9.07 -12.63 -49.85
C LYS A 721 -8.98 -13.89 -48.98
N LYS A 722 -7.82 -14.55 -48.98
CA LYS A 722 -7.55 -15.70 -48.10
C LYS A 722 -7.53 -15.28 -46.63
N GLY A 723 -6.94 -14.13 -46.32
CA GLY A 723 -6.91 -13.52 -44.99
C GLY A 723 -8.30 -13.13 -44.49
N GLU A 724 -9.12 -12.50 -45.33
CA GLU A 724 -10.53 -12.17 -45.05
C GLU A 724 -11.36 -13.41 -44.74
N GLY A 725 -11.18 -14.49 -45.51
CA GLY A 725 -11.80 -15.78 -45.24
C GLY A 725 -11.39 -16.37 -43.88
N LYS A 726 -10.09 -16.32 -43.54
CA LYS A 726 -9.58 -16.79 -42.25
C LYS A 726 -10.04 -15.90 -41.09
N ALA A 727 -10.07 -14.58 -41.27
CA ALA A 727 -10.56 -13.63 -40.27
C ALA A 727 -12.05 -13.82 -40.01
N SER A 728 -12.85 -14.04 -41.07
CA SER A 728 -14.27 -14.37 -40.93
C SER A 728 -14.47 -15.67 -40.14
N LEU A 729 -13.67 -16.70 -40.40
CA LEU A 729 -13.71 -17.95 -39.63
C LEU A 729 -13.31 -17.71 -38.16
N ASN A 730 -12.22 -17.01 -37.90
CA ASN A 730 -11.77 -16.69 -36.55
C ASN A 730 -12.82 -15.88 -35.77
N ASN A 731 -13.48 -14.91 -36.41
CA ASN A 731 -14.56 -14.14 -35.78
C ASN A 731 -15.73 -15.03 -35.36
N ARG A 732 -16.10 -16.03 -36.18
CA ARG A 732 -17.12 -17.03 -35.82
C ARG A 732 -16.69 -17.90 -34.64
N ILE A 733 -15.43 -18.33 -34.62
CA ILE A 733 -14.84 -19.09 -33.48
C ILE A 733 -14.88 -18.25 -32.19
N PHE A 734 -14.42 -16.99 -32.25
CA PHE A 734 -14.39 -16.10 -31.08
C PHE A 734 -15.81 -15.73 -30.61
N ALA A 735 -16.77 -15.55 -31.52
CA ALA A 735 -18.17 -15.34 -31.17
C ALA A 735 -18.72 -16.52 -30.35
N LEU A 736 -18.49 -17.76 -30.80
CA LEU A 736 -18.91 -18.96 -30.07
C LEU A 736 -18.17 -19.11 -28.73
N PHE A 737 -16.86 -18.83 -28.70
CA PHE A 737 -16.05 -18.88 -27.47
C PHE A 737 -16.53 -17.89 -26.41
N LEU A 738 -16.74 -16.62 -26.79
CA LEU A 738 -17.22 -15.57 -25.89
C LEU A 738 -18.64 -15.86 -25.41
N TRP A 739 -19.51 -16.30 -26.32
CA TRP A 739 -20.88 -16.68 -25.99
C TRP A 739 -20.91 -17.88 -25.03
N SER A 740 -20.24 -18.99 -25.34
CA SER A 740 -20.29 -20.21 -24.54
C SER A 740 -19.63 -20.02 -23.16
N THR A 741 -18.50 -19.33 -23.10
CA THR A 741 -17.78 -19.11 -21.83
C THR A 741 -18.60 -18.22 -20.87
N LYS A 742 -19.14 -17.10 -21.36
CA LYS A 742 -19.94 -16.18 -20.53
C LYS A 742 -21.29 -16.78 -20.15
N THR A 743 -21.98 -17.43 -21.11
CA THR A 743 -23.29 -18.05 -20.88
C THR A 743 -23.20 -19.22 -19.89
N PHE A 744 -22.16 -20.05 -19.98
CA PHE A 744 -21.94 -21.14 -19.01
C PHE A 744 -21.79 -20.60 -17.57
N LYS A 745 -21.03 -19.51 -17.39
CA LYS A 745 -20.80 -18.83 -16.10
C LYS A 745 -21.95 -17.93 -15.64
N LYS A 746 -22.97 -17.71 -16.49
CA LYS A 746 -24.08 -16.75 -16.27
C LYS A 746 -23.62 -15.30 -16.12
N GLU A 747 -22.58 -14.93 -16.85
CA GLU A 747 -22.08 -13.55 -16.95
C GLU A 747 -22.84 -12.77 -18.03
N PRO A 748 -22.97 -11.43 -17.91
CA PRO A 748 -23.60 -10.61 -18.93
C PRO A 748 -22.81 -10.64 -20.24
N LEU A 749 -23.51 -10.80 -21.36
CA LEU A 749 -22.94 -10.71 -22.71
C LEU A 749 -22.79 -9.24 -23.10
N ASP A 750 -21.65 -8.91 -23.72
CA ASP A 750 -21.37 -7.53 -24.16
C ASP A 750 -22.12 -7.15 -25.45
N ALA A 751 -22.56 -8.16 -26.20
CA ALA A 751 -23.29 -8.04 -27.46
C ALA A 751 -24.21 -9.24 -27.65
N ILE A 752 -25.17 -9.12 -28.58
CA ILE A 752 -25.98 -10.24 -29.05
C ILE A 752 -25.13 -11.01 -30.07
N TYR A 753 -24.58 -12.16 -29.67
CA TYR A 753 -23.79 -13.02 -30.57
C TYR A 753 -24.67 -13.91 -31.44
N TYR A 754 -25.80 -14.37 -30.90
CA TYR A 754 -26.81 -15.20 -31.56
C TYR A 754 -28.20 -14.77 -31.05
N GLU A 755 -29.22 -14.76 -31.91
CA GLU A 755 -30.59 -14.35 -31.54
C GLU A 755 -31.31 -15.43 -30.73
N SER A 756 -30.99 -16.71 -30.97
CA SER A 756 -31.54 -17.87 -30.27
C SER A 756 -30.47 -18.92 -29.96
N TRP A 757 -30.79 -19.85 -29.05
CA TRP A 757 -29.91 -20.99 -28.77
C TRP A 757 -29.84 -21.97 -29.95
N GLU A 758 -30.88 -22.06 -30.77
CA GLU A 758 -30.94 -22.88 -31.98
C GLU A 758 -29.90 -22.41 -33.02
N GLU A 759 -29.74 -21.09 -33.17
CA GLU A 759 -28.73 -20.50 -34.06
C GLU A 759 -27.31 -20.84 -33.58
N ALA A 760 -27.06 -20.74 -32.27
CA ALA A 760 -25.79 -21.13 -31.67
C ALA A 760 -25.51 -22.64 -31.84
N LEU A 761 -26.54 -23.50 -31.78
CA LEU A 761 -26.42 -24.94 -31.99
C LEU A 761 -26.06 -25.28 -33.45
N ILE A 762 -26.73 -24.65 -34.41
CA ILE A 762 -26.42 -24.80 -35.83
C ILE A 762 -24.97 -24.37 -36.09
N GLU A 763 -24.56 -23.24 -35.51
CA GLU A 763 -23.19 -22.73 -35.67
C GLU A 763 -22.15 -23.64 -35.02
N ALA A 764 -22.40 -24.16 -33.82
CA ALA A 764 -21.52 -25.12 -33.16
C ALA A 764 -21.33 -26.40 -33.99
N LYS A 765 -22.40 -26.93 -34.59
CA LYS A 765 -22.33 -28.10 -35.51
C LYS A 765 -21.61 -27.79 -36.81
N ASN A 766 -21.80 -26.60 -37.37
CA ASN A 766 -21.08 -26.16 -38.56
C ASN A 766 -19.59 -26.06 -38.27
N LEU A 767 -19.21 -25.44 -37.15
CA LEU A 767 -17.83 -25.34 -36.67
C LEU A 767 -17.21 -26.70 -36.34
N ALA A 768 -17.98 -27.65 -35.82
CA ALA A 768 -17.52 -29.02 -35.58
C ALA A 768 -17.07 -29.75 -36.86
N LYS A 769 -17.74 -29.52 -38.00
CA LYS A 769 -17.32 -30.11 -39.29
C LYS A 769 -15.95 -29.64 -39.75
N PHE A 770 -15.55 -28.41 -39.39
CA PHE A 770 -14.23 -27.89 -39.73
C PHE A 770 -13.10 -28.56 -38.92
N LEU A 771 -13.39 -29.10 -37.74
CA LEU A 771 -12.43 -29.90 -36.95
C LEU A 771 -12.16 -31.26 -37.62
N ASP A 772 -13.17 -31.88 -38.22
CA ASP A 772 -13.04 -33.18 -38.90
C ASP A 772 -12.21 -33.09 -40.20
N ASP A 773 -12.25 -31.94 -40.90
CA ASP A 773 -11.57 -31.72 -42.18
C ASP A 773 -10.06 -31.38 -42.07
N LYS A 774 -9.48 -31.36 -40.86
CA LYS A 774 -8.07 -30.98 -40.57
C LYS A 774 -7.59 -29.66 -41.22
N ASN A 775 -8.50 -28.75 -41.52
CA ASN A 775 -8.23 -27.48 -42.22
C ASN A 775 -8.17 -26.26 -41.29
N VAL A 776 -8.08 -26.48 -39.98
CA VAL A 776 -8.00 -25.42 -38.98
C VAL A 776 -6.60 -25.44 -38.36
N GLY A 777 -6.00 -24.26 -38.23
CA GLY A 777 -4.66 -24.08 -37.66
C GLY A 777 -4.70 -23.83 -36.16
N THR A 778 -3.81 -22.98 -35.66
CA THR A 778 -3.51 -22.54 -34.27
C THR A 778 -4.62 -22.54 -33.20
N PHE A 779 -5.91 -22.54 -33.54
CA PHE A 779 -7.05 -22.42 -32.62
C PHE A 779 -7.87 -23.71 -32.39
N ASP A 780 -7.43 -24.88 -32.87
CA ASP A 780 -8.17 -26.15 -32.78
C ASP A 780 -8.70 -26.48 -31.38
N SER A 781 -7.88 -26.23 -30.36
CA SER A 781 -8.21 -26.51 -28.97
C SER A 781 -9.25 -25.54 -28.38
N VAL A 782 -9.14 -24.24 -28.72
CA VAL A 782 -10.14 -23.21 -28.34
C VAL A 782 -11.48 -23.50 -29.02
N LEU A 783 -11.45 -23.88 -30.29
CA LEU A 783 -12.64 -24.24 -31.05
C LEU A 783 -13.33 -25.46 -30.44
N TYR A 784 -12.59 -26.54 -30.20
CA TYR A 784 -13.13 -27.75 -29.58
C TYR A 784 -13.73 -27.46 -28.20
N GLY A 785 -13.00 -26.77 -27.31
CA GLY A 785 -13.51 -26.40 -25.99
C GLY A 785 -14.75 -25.51 -26.04
N SER A 786 -14.87 -24.63 -27.03
CA SER A 786 -16.05 -23.77 -27.24
C SER A 786 -17.28 -24.57 -27.66
N ILE A 787 -17.11 -25.55 -28.55
CA ILE A 787 -18.19 -26.44 -29.00
C ILE A 787 -18.66 -27.32 -27.85
N VAL A 788 -17.73 -27.89 -27.07
CA VAL A 788 -18.04 -28.70 -25.89
C VAL A 788 -18.80 -27.87 -24.84
N LYS A 789 -18.34 -26.65 -24.52
CA LYS A 789 -19.05 -25.76 -23.59
C LYS A 789 -20.44 -25.36 -24.09
N ALA A 790 -20.61 -25.17 -25.40
CA ALA A 790 -21.92 -24.95 -26.01
C ALA A 790 -22.84 -26.17 -25.81
N ALA A 791 -22.36 -27.39 -26.09
CA ALA A 791 -23.09 -28.63 -25.84
C ALA A 791 -23.50 -28.80 -24.37
N VAL A 792 -22.62 -28.44 -23.43
CA VAL A 792 -22.91 -28.42 -21.99
C VAL A 792 -24.04 -27.44 -21.66
N ILE A 793 -24.08 -26.26 -22.27
CA ILE A 793 -25.17 -25.29 -22.09
C ILE A 793 -26.47 -25.84 -22.65
N PHE A 794 -26.47 -26.40 -23.85
CA PHE A 794 -27.66 -26.97 -24.48
C PHE A 794 -28.26 -28.08 -23.61
N LEU A 795 -27.43 -29.01 -23.11
CA LEU A 795 -27.88 -30.05 -22.21
C LEU A 795 -28.43 -29.51 -20.87
N ARG A 796 -27.75 -28.52 -20.27
CA ARG A 796 -28.09 -28.00 -18.95
C ARG A 796 -29.35 -27.14 -18.94
N ASP A 797 -29.51 -26.28 -19.94
CA ASP A 797 -30.49 -25.19 -19.94
C ASP A 797 -31.65 -25.43 -20.93
N TYR A 798 -31.46 -26.24 -21.99
CA TYR A 798 -32.44 -26.38 -23.09
C TYR A 798 -32.82 -27.83 -23.44
N SER A 799 -32.36 -28.83 -22.68
CA SER A 799 -32.57 -30.25 -23.02
C SER A 799 -34.04 -30.69 -23.11
N SER A 800 -34.98 -29.97 -22.48
CA SER A 800 -36.42 -30.23 -22.63
C SER A 800 -37.04 -29.71 -23.93
N GLU A 801 -36.32 -28.86 -24.67
CA GLU A 801 -36.80 -28.19 -25.90
C GLU A 801 -36.12 -28.74 -27.18
N MET A 802 -35.11 -29.60 -27.02
CA MET A 802 -34.33 -30.16 -28.12
C MET A 802 -34.96 -31.41 -28.74
N ASP A 803 -34.65 -31.67 -30.02
CA ASP A 803 -34.93 -32.96 -30.64
C ASP A 803 -33.92 -34.05 -30.19
N GLU A 804 -34.26 -35.31 -30.48
CA GLU A 804 -33.52 -36.47 -30.01
C GLU A 804 -32.12 -36.59 -30.63
N ASP A 805 -31.97 -36.24 -31.91
CA ASP A 805 -30.68 -36.30 -32.63
C ASP A 805 -29.68 -35.28 -32.07
N ASP A 806 -30.17 -34.07 -31.77
CA ASP A 806 -29.36 -32.96 -31.27
C ASP A 806 -28.97 -33.17 -29.81
N LEU A 807 -29.87 -33.74 -29.02
CA LEU A 807 -29.62 -34.15 -27.64
C LEU A 807 -28.55 -35.26 -27.59
N LEU A 808 -28.68 -36.29 -28.44
CA LEU A 808 -27.70 -37.38 -28.54
C LEU A 808 -26.33 -36.88 -28.99
N TRP A 809 -26.28 -35.92 -29.92
CA TRP A 809 -25.03 -35.30 -30.34
C TRP A 809 -24.33 -34.60 -29.15
N CYS A 810 -25.07 -33.83 -28.35
CA CYS A 810 -24.51 -33.17 -27.15
C CYS A 810 -24.02 -34.19 -26.12
N ILE A 811 -24.81 -35.23 -25.82
CA ILE A 811 -24.47 -36.27 -24.84
C ILE A 811 -23.19 -37.01 -25.24
N ARG A 812 -23.06 -37.40 -26.51
CA ARG A 812 -21.86 -38.09 -27.03
C ARG A 812 -20.62 -37.23 -26.89
N LEU A 813 -20.71 -35.96 -27.28
CA LEU A 813 -19.59 -35.02 -27.20
C LEU A 813 -19.13 -34.86 -25.74
N ILE A 814 -20.06 -34.60 -24.81
CA ILE A 814 -19.78 -34.43 -23.37
C ILE A 814 -19.10 -35.68 -22.78
N ILE A 815 -19.64 -36.88 -23.04
CA ILE A 815 -19.06 -38.14 -22.54
C ILE A 815 -17.66 -38.35 -23.12
N GLN A 816 -17.50 -38.15 -24.44
CA GLN A 816 -16.21 -38.31 -25.10
C GLN A 816 -15.16 -37.36 -24.52
N THR A 817 -15.50 -36.10 -24.28
CA THR A 817 -14.55 -35.12 -23.71
C THR A 817 -14.11 -35.50 -22.30
N VAL A 818 -15.00 -35.96 -21.42
CA VAL A 818 -14.62 -36.35 -20.04
C VAL A 818 -13.75 -37.60 -20.00
N LEU A 819 -13.97 -38.54 -20.91
CA LEU A 819 -13.15 -39.76 -21.00
C LEU A 819 -11.80 -39.48 -21.68
N MET A 820 -11.73 -38.43 -22.51
CA MET A 820 -10.51 -38.01 -23.17
C MET A 820 -9.51 -37.49 -22.12
N ASN A 821 -8.39 -38.21 -21.96
CA ASN A 821 -7.31 -37.91 -21.00
C ASN A 821 -7.62 -38.19 -19.52
N ALA A 822 -8.65 -38.98 -19.21
CA ALA A 822 -9.01 -39.31 -17.83
C ALA A 822 -7.88 -39.94 -17.00
N ASP A 823 -7.00 -40.68 -17.66
CA ASP A 823 -5.84 -41.38 -17.08
C ASP A 823 -4.50 -40.86 -17.64
N ALA A 824 -4.48 -39.63 -18.20
CA ALA A 824 -3.27 -39.09 -18.80
C ALA A 824 -2.14 -38.86 -17.78
N THR A 825 -0.93 -39.30 -18.12
CA THR A 825 0.29 -39.14 -17.32
C THR A 825 1.07 -37.86 -17.65
N ASN A 826 0.65 -37.10 -18.66
CA ASN A 826 1.29 -35.86 -19.09
C ASN A 826 0.98 -34.67 -18.16
N ASN A 827 2.02 -34.03 -17.63
CA ASN A 827 1.91 -32.89 -16.68
C ASN A 827 1.11 -31.68 -17.20
N ILE A 828 1.02 -31.47 -18.52
CA ILE A 828 0.32 -30.30 -19.10
C ILE A 828 -1.21 -30.46 -19.02
N GLN A 829 -1.72 -31.64 -19.34
CA GLN A 829 -3.17 -31.91 -19.36
C GLN A 829 -3.72 -32.18 -17.94
N SER A 830 -2.89 -32.73 -17.05
CA SER A 830 -3.26 -32.95 -15.64
C SER A 830 -3.28 -31.66 -14.81
N ALA A 831 -2.65 -30.58 -15.28
CA ALA A 831 -2.55 -29.29 -14.60
C ALA A 831 -3.36 -28.14 -15.24
N ASP A 832 -4.25 -28.41 -16.21
CA ASP A 832 -5.08 -27.36 -16.83
C ASP A 832 -6.16 -26.83 -15.88
N GLU A 833 -5.97 -25.62 -15.36
CA GLU A 833 -6.94 -24.90 -14.54
C GLU A 833 -7.96 -24.09 -15.37
N THR A 834 -7.71 -23.87 -16.66
CA THR A 834 -8.50 -22.96 -17.52
C THR A 834 -9.71 -23.62 -18.18
N ASP A 835 -9.85 -24.95 -18.04
CA ASP A 835 -10.88 -25.76 -18.70
C ASP A 835 -10.84 -25.53 -20.23
N HIS A 836 -9.65 -25.66 -20.80
CA HIS A 836 -9.39 -25.29 -22.19
C HIS A 836 -10.15 -26.20 -23.18
N TYR A 837 -10.31 -27.48 -22.83
CA TYR A 837 -11.02 -28.49 -23.63
C TYR A 837 -12.50 -28.67 -23.26
N GLY A 838 -13.00 -28.01 -22.20
CA GLY A 838 -14.38 -28.13 -21.73
C GLY A 838 -14.70 -29.42 -20.97
N ASP A 839 -13.68 -30.17 -20.55
CA ASP A 839 -13.78 -31.41 -19.78
C ASP A 839 -14.32 -31.17 -18.36
N ALA A 840 -13.93 -30.08 -17.71
CA ALA A 840 -14.43 -29.71 -16.39
C ALA A 840 -15.90 -29.25 -16.49
N ALA A 841 -16.25 -28.43 -17.49
CA ALA A 841 -17.64 -28.07 -17.76
C ALA A 841 -18.52 -29.29 -18.01
N SER A 842 -18.03 -30.24 -18.81
CA SER A 842 -18.71 -31.51 -19.15
C SER A 842 -18.94 -32.38 -17.92
N ALA A 843 -17.94 -32.54 -17.06
CA ALA A 843 -18.05 -33.31 -15.83
C ALA A 843 -19.15 -32.77 -14.88
N SER A 844 -19.40 -31.45 -14.90
CA SER A 844 -20.42 -30.82 -14.04
C SER A 844 -21.87 -31.18 -14.39
N VAL A 845 -22.13 -31.62 -15.63
CA VAL A 845 -23.48 -31.91 -16.14
C VAL A 845 -23.77 -33.40 -16.37
N LEU A 846 -22.79 -34.29 -16.19
CA LEU A 846 -23.00 -35.75 -16.33
C LEU A 846 -24.23 -36.28 -15.58
N PRO A 847 -24.55 -35.87 -14.33
CA PRO A 847 -25.75 -36.33 -13.64
C PRO A 847 -27.09 -35.97 -14.32
N ILE A 848 -27.12 -34.95 -15.19
CA ILE A 848 -28.32 -34.55 -15.93
C ILE A 848 -28.69 -35.64 -16.95
N ILE A 849 -27.69 -36.29 -17.56
CA ILE A 849 -27.86 -37.32 -18.61
C ILE A 849 -28.73 -38.49 -18.12
N LEU A 850 -28.78 -38.77 -16.81
CA LEU A 850 -29.66 -39.79 -16.23
C LEU A 850 -31.15 -39.60 -16.55
N ASP A 851 -31.61 -38.38 -16.87
CA ASP A 851 -33.03 -38.15 -17.25
C ASP A 851 -33.37 -38.71 -18.64
N PHE A 852 -32.35 -38.97 -19.46
CA PHE A 852 -32.50 -39.36 -20.87
C PHE A 852 -32.08 -40.81 -21.14
N VAL A 853 -31.74 -41.55 -20.09
CA VAL A 853 -31.25 -42.92 -20.18
C VAL A 853 -32.16 -43.85 -19.39
N SER A 854 -32.74 -44.85 -20.07
CA SER A 854 -33.67 -45.81 -19.46
C SER A 854 -33.14 -47.24 -19.35
N GLU A 855 -32.13 -47.61 -20.15
CA GLU A 855 -31.57 -48.97 -20.14
C GLU A 855 -30.59 -49.17 -18.97
N SER A 856 -30.65 -50.34 -18.34
CA SER A 856 -29.81 -50.64 -17.17
C SER A 856 -28.31 -50.62 -17.47
N GLU A 857 -27.92 -51.01 -18.69
CA GLU A 857 -26.53 -50.99 -19.14
C GLU A 857 -26.02 -49.56 -19.32
N ASP A 858 -26.81 -48.68 -19.94
CA ASP A 858 -26.46 -47.28 -20.13
C ASP A 858 -26.42 -46.49 -18.82
N ILE A 859 -27.33 -46.79 -17.88
CA ILE A 859 -27.29 -46.20 -16.52
C ILE A 859 -25.98 -46.60 -15.81
N LEU A 860 -25.58 -47.87 -15.93
CA LEU A 860 -24.33 -48.35 -15.33
C LEU A 860 -23.11 -47.72 -16.00
N PHE A 861 -23.12 -47.60 -17.34
CA PHE A 861 -22.07 -46.92 -18.09
C PHE A 861 -21.92 -45.46 -17.65
N LEU A 862 -23.02 -44.72 -17.53
CA LEU A 862 -22.99 -43.33 -17.06
C LEU A 862 -22.49 -43.22 -15.61
N LYS A 863 -22.90 -44.14 -14.72
CA LYS A 863 -22.36 -44.21 -13.36
C LYS A 863 -20.85 -44.47 -13.34
N LYS A 864 -20.34 -45.31 -14.24
CA LYS A 864 -18.91 -45.51 -14.44
C LYS A 864 -18.23 -44.24 -14.98
N THR A 865 -18.81 -43.53 -15.93
CA THR A 865 -18.29 -42.23 -16.43
C THR A 865 -18.20 -41.19 -15.31
N ILE A 866 -19.21 -41.12 -14.43
CA ILE A 866 -19.17 -40.22 -13.26
C ILE A 866 -18.06 -40.63 -12.29
N ALA A 867 -17.88 -41.94 -12.04
CA ALA A 867 -16.77 -42.43 -11.22
C ALA A 867 -15.39 -42.09 -11.85
N THR A 868 -15.27 -42.19 -13.18
CA THR A 868 -14.08 -41.77 -13.93
C THR A 868 -13.83 -40.27 -13.76
N ALA A 869 -14.85 -39.42 -13.90
CA ALA A 869 -14.72 -37.98 -13.69
C ALA A 869 -14.28 -37.60 -12.26
N LEU A 870 -14.79 -38.31 -11.24
CA LEU A 870 -14.43 -38.12 -9.84
C LEU A 870 -13.00 -38.60 -9.49
N THR A 871 -12.42 -39.47 -10.33
CA THR A 871 -11.08 -40.04 -10.19
C THR A 871 -10.15 -39.64 -11.35
N HIS A 872 -10.51 -38.57 -12.07
CA HIS A 872 -9.82 -38.07 -13.26
C HIS A 872 -8.43 -37.54 -12.89
N ALA A 873 -7.44 -37.60 -13.80
CA ALA A 873 -6.09 -37.08 -13.57
C ALA A 873 -6.07 -35.57 -13.24
N ASN A 874 -6.80 -34.76 -14.01
CA ASN A 874 -6.98 -33.32 -13.78
C ASN A 874 -7.87 -33.01 -12.54
N GLU A 875 -7.36 -32.20 -11.60
CA GLU A 875 -8.06 -31.76 -10.39
C GLU A 875 -9.34 -30.94 -10.67
N ASN A 876 -9.30 -30.07 -11.67
CA ASN A 876 -10.41 -29.20 -12.05
C ASN A 876 -11.64 -30.03 -12.49
N VAL A 877 -11.41 -31.12 -13.22
CA VAL A 877 -12.46 -32.07 -13.63
C VAL A 877 -13.09 -32.75 -12.42
N ARG A 878 -12.27 -33.25 -11.47
CA ARG A 878 -12.77 -33.88 -10.23
C ARG A 878 -13.64 -32.92 -9.40
N ILE A 879 -13.19 -31.67 -9.26
CA ILE A 879 -13.93 -30.62 -8.54
C ILE A 879 -15.29 -30.34 -9.19
N ASN A 880 -15.32 -30.20 -10.51
CA ASN A 880 -16.56 -29.91 -11.23
C ASN A 880 -17.50 -31.13 -11.29
N ALA A 881 -16.97 -32.35 -11.39
CA ALA A 881 -17.74 -33.59 -11.22
C ALA A 881 -18.42 -33.64 -9.84
N ALA A 882 -17.69 -33.36 -8.76
CA ALA A 882 -18.23 -33.30 -7.41
C ALA A 882 -19.33 -32.24 -7.26
N ASN A 883 -19.12 -31.05 -7.84
CA ASN A 883 -20.14 -30.00 -7.88
C ASN A 883 -21.42 -30.44 -8.62
N GLY A 884 -21.27 -31.16 -9.73
CA GLY A 884 -22.37 -31.77 -10.48
C GLY A 884 -23.14 -32.79 -9.66
N VAL A 885 -22.44 -33.73 -9.01
CA VAL A 885 -23.04 -34.74 -8.11
C VAL A 885 -23.81 -34.04 -6.98
N ARG A 886 -23.22 -33.05 -6.31
CA ARG A 886 -23.89 -32.28 -5.26
C ARG A 886 -25.18 -31.62 -5.76
N LYS A 887 -25.15 -31.02 -6.94
CA LYS A 887 -26.27 -30.22 -7.45
C LYS A 887 -27.44 -31.07 -7.95
N PHE A 888 -27.17 -32.22 -8.55
CA PHE A 888 -28.17 -32.98 -9.30
C PHE A 888 -28.37 -34.42 -8.83
N MET A 889 -27.33 -35.09 -8.31
CA MET A 889 -27.41 -36.53 -8.04
C MET A 889 -28.20 -36.85 -6.77
N TRP A 890 -28.10 -36.02 -5.73
CA TRP A 890 -28.81 -36.25 -4.47
C TRP A 890 -30.33 -36.30 -4.61
N THR A 891 -30.90 -35.59 -5.59
CA THR A 891 -32.34 -35.65 -5.90
C THR A 891 -32.72 -36.83 -6.78
N LYS A 892 -31.77 -37.38 -7.55
CA LYS A 892 -32.00 -38.44 -8.54
C LYS A 892 -31.73 -39.85 -7.98
N ASP A 893 -30.56 -40.04 -7.37
CA ASP A 893 -30.09 -41.30 -6.76
C ASP A 893 -29.20 -40.96 -5.55
N ALA A 894 -29.83 -40.68 -4.41
CA ALA A 894 -29.14 -40.29 -3.17
C ALA A 894 -28.16 -41.37 -2.67
N GLU A 895 -28.49 -42.65 -2.89
CA GLU A 895 -27.63 -43.76 -2.52
C GLU A 895 -26.36 -43.79 -3.38
N PHE A 896 -26.48 -43.52 -4.69
CA PHE A 896 -25.31 -43.39 -5.55
C PHE A 896 -24.49 -42.14 -5.20
N ALA A 897 -25.12 -41.00 -4.91
CA ALA A 897 -24.43 -39.79 -4.47
C ALA A 897 -23.62 -40.02 -3.18
N GLN A 898 -24.21 -40.71 -2.20
CA GLN A 898 -23.53 -41.15 -0.98
C GLN A 898 -22.34 -42.05 -1.32
N ASN A 899 -22.52 -43.02 -2.22
CA ASN A 899 -21.43 -43.92 -2.63
C ASN A 899 -20.32 -43.20 -3.41
N CYS A 900 -20.63 -42.18 -4.21
CA CYS A 900 -19.64 -41.31 -4.85
C CYS A 900 -18.79 -40.58 -3.80
N MET A 901 -19.41 -40.04 -2.74
CA MET A 901 -18.69 -39.40 -1.63
C MET A 901 -17.72 -40.39 -0.96
N LEU A 902 -18.22 -41.56 -0.54
CA LEU A 902 -17.39 -42.60 0.09
C LEU A 902 -16.29 -43.09 -0.87
N GLY A 903 -16.61 -43.24 -2.16
CA GLY A 903 -15.67 -43.55 -3.23
C GLY A 903 -14.52 -42.56 -3.33
N THR A 904 -14.79 -41.27 -3.26
CA THR A 904 -13.73 -40.25 -3.31
C THR A 904 -12.87 -40.19 -2.04
N ILE A 905 -13.38 -40.61 -0.88
CA ILE A 905 -12.58 -40.80 0.34
C ILE A 905 -11.62 -41.97 0.17
N GLU A 906 -12.11 -43.13 -0.28
CA GLU A 906 -11.27 -44.30 -0.54
C GLU A 906 -10.26 -44.04 -1.66
N TYR A 907 -10.60 -43.20 -2.64
CA TYR A 907 -9.65 -42.76 -3.66
C TYR A 907 -8.49 -41.97 -3.04
N ALA A 908 -8.76 -41.09 -2.07
CA ALA A 908 -7.70 -40.38 -1.34
C ALA A 908 -6.79 -41.35 -0.55
N CYS A 909 -7.33 -42.45 -0.04
CA CYS A 909 -6.58 -43.52 0.62
C CYS A 909 -5.71 -44.31 -0.38
N LEU A 910 -6.29 -44.69 -1.52
CA LEU A 910 -5.61 -45.39 -2.61
C LEU A 910 -4.39 -44.59 -3.11
N MET A 911 -4.58 -43.29 -3.39
CA MET A 911 -3.49 -42.41 -3.85
C MET A 911 -2.39 -42.19 -2.81
N SER A 912 -2.71 -42.23 -1.51
CA SER A 912 -1.70 -42.14 -0.44
C SER A 912 -0.80 -43.38 -0.41
N THR A 913 -1.42 -44.55 -0.55
CA THR A 913 -0.72 -45.86 -0.57
C THR A 913 0.24 -45.94 -1.77
N LEU A 914 -0.16 -45.40 -2.92
CA LEU A 914 0.63 -45.40 -4.15
C LEU A 914 1.80 -44.42 -4.11
N LYS A 915 1.64 -43.21 -3.57
CA LYS A 915 2.77 -42.27 -3.34
C LYS A 915 3.85 -42.87 -2.42
N TYR A 916 3.46 -43.71 -1.47
CA TYR A 916 4.39 -44.43 -0.60
C TYR A 916 5.17 -45.51 -1.36
N GLN A 917 4.55 -46.14 -2.36
CA GLN A 917 5.19 -47.11 -3.26
C GLN A 917 6.11 -46.41 -4.29
N GLU A 918 5.70 -45.30 -4.90
CA GLU A 918 6.55 -44.51 -5.82
C GLU A 918 7.81 -43.98 -5.14
N LYS A 919 7.72 -43.50 -3.88
CA LYS A 919 8.90 -43.08 -3.10
C LYS A 919 9.87 -44.23 -2.82
N TYR A 920 9.36 -45.45 -2.69
CA TYR A 920 10.17 -46.66 -2.51
C TYR A 920 10.80 -47.12 -3.83
N ILE A 921 10.09 -46.98 -4.95
CA ILE A 921 10.54 -47.33 -6.30
C ILE A 921 11.58 -46.32 -6.82
N LEU A 922 11.41 -45.02 -6.57
CA LEU A 922 12.44 -44.00 -6.88
C LEU A 922 13.74 -44.19 -6.07
N ALA A 923 13.68 -44.87 -4.92
CA ALA A 923 14.87 -45.28 -4.17
C ALA A 923 15.51 -46.58 -4.69
N SER A 924 14.81 -47.34 -5.55
CA SER A 924 15.28 -48.58 -6.17
C SER A 924 15.01 -48.54 -7.68
N CYS A 925 15.92 -47.95 -8.44
CA CYS A 925 15.82 -47.84 -9.90
C CYS A 925 15.56 -49.20 -10.58
N ILE A 926 14.30 -49.47 -10.95
CA ILE A 926 13.89 -50.33 -12.05
C ILE A 926 12.64 -49.71 -12.66
N GLU A 927 12.76 -49.17 -13.88
CA GLU A 927 11.62 -48.78 -14.71
C GLU A 927 11.08 -49.98 -15.50
N GLN A 928 9.81 -49.86 -15.91
CA GLN A 928 9.12 -50.61 -16.96
C GLN A 928 8.56 -52.00 -16.57
N ASP A 929 7.46 -52.01 -15.81
CA ASP A 929 6.34 -52.98 -15.99
C ASP A 929 5.10 -52.69 -15.10
N THR A 930 5.07 -51.61 -14.31
CA THR A 930 4.01 -51.38 -13.29
C THR A 930 2.79 -50.58 -13.74
N ASN A 931 2.81 -49.90 -14.90
CA ASN A 931 1.69 -49.01 -15.31
C ASN A 931 0.40 -49.78 -15.65
N THR A 932 0.48 -51.00 -16.18
CA THR A 932 -0.71 -51.78 -16.57
C THR A 932 -1.50 -52.31 -15.37
N ASP A 933 -0.85 -52.58 -14.24
CA ASP A 933 -1.53 -53.04 -13.01
C ASP A 933 -2.28 -51.89 -12.31
N PHE A 934 -1.76 -50.66 -12.39
CA PHE A 934 -2.42 -49.47 -11.84
C PHE A 934 -3.73 -49.13 -12.59
N ASP A 935 -3.70 -49.10 -13.92
CA ASP A 935 -4.89 -48.81 -14.73
C ASP A 935 -6.00 -49.85 -14.49
N MET A 936 -5.64 -51.13 -14.34
CA MET A 936 -6.58 -52.20 -13.99
C MET A 936 -7.14 -52.06 -12.56
N GLN A 937 -6.31 -51.68 -11.58
CA GLN A 937 -6.76 -51.43 -10.20
C GLN A 937 -7.69 -50.22 -10.13
N LEU A 938 -7.40 -49.15 -10.87
CA LEU A 938 -8.22 -47.94 -10.94
C LEU A 938 -9.56 -48.19 -11.66
N ASP A 939 -9.56 -48.95 -12.75
CA ASP A 939 -10.80 -49.32 -13.45
C ASP A 939 -11.70 -50.23 -12.59
N SER A 940 -11.12 -51.23 -11.92
CA SER A 940 -11.86 -52.06 -10.94
C SER A 940 -12.41 -51.24 -9.79
N PHE A 941 -11.69 -50.19 -9.36
CA PHE A 941 -12.15 -49.27 -8.34
C PHE A 941 -13.33 -48.40 -8.82
N ARG A 942 -13.27 -47.87 -10.05
CA ARG A 942 -14.37 -47.14 -10.70
C ARG A 942 -15.62 -48.01 -10.82
N ASP A 943 -15.48 -49.30 -11.14
CA ASP A 943 -16.59 -50.25 -11.18
C ASP A 943 -17.24 -50.46 -9.80
N LYS A 944 -16.45 -50.48 -8.71
CA LYS A 944 -17.01 -50.57 -7.35
C LYS A 944 -17.79 -49.32 -6.97
N ILE A 945 -17.35 -48.14 -7.41
CA ILE A 945 -18.12 -46.89 -7.24
C ILE A 945 -19.42 -46.96 -8.03
N ALA A 946 -19.38 -47.36 -9.30
CA ALA A 946 -20.56 -47.48 -10.17
C ALA A 946 -21.62 -48.44 -9.59
N ASN A 947 -21.18 -49.57 -9.02
CA ASN A 947 -22.03 -50.63 -8.46
C ASN A 947 -22.44 -50.41 -6.99
N LYS A 948 -22.19 -49.24 -6.37
CA LYS A 948 -22.57 -48.95 -4.98
C LYS A 948 -21.94 -49.87 -3.91
N HIS A 949 -20.74 -50.38 -4.16
CA HIS A 949 -20.07 -51.36 -3.29
C HIS A 949 -18.95 -50.77 -2.41
N ILE A 950 -18.83 -49.45 -2.31
CA ILE A 950 -17.79 -48.80 -1.50
C ILE A 950 -18.28 -48.61 -0.05
N LYS A 951 -17.39 -48.86 0.91
CA LYS A 951 -17.54 -48.50 2.32
C LYS A 951 -16.29 -47.78 2.77
N ALA A 952 -16.45 -46.66 3.47
CA ALA A 952 -15.35 -45.89 4.07
C ALA A 952 -15.60 -45.70 5.56
N GLU A 953 -14.54 -45.83 6.37
CA GLU A 953 -14.57 -45.55 7.81
C GLU A 953 -14.11 -44.11 8.09
N ILE A 954 -15.06 -43.19 8.18
CA ILE A 954 -14.81 -41.73 8.30
C ILE A 954 -13.94 -41.39 9.51
N ASN A 955 -14.12 -42.08 10.63
CA ASN A 955 -13.36 -41.83 11.87
C ASN A 955 -11.87 -42.20 11.76
N ASN A 956 -11.47 -42.94 10.73
CA ASN A 956 -10.07 -43.35 10.51
C ASN A 956 -9.34 -42.46 9.49
N ILE A 957 -9.99 -41.39 9.01
CA ILE A 957 -9.37 -40.45 8.06
C ILE A 957 -8.23 -39.72 8.78
N SER A 958 -7.05 -39.74 8.18
CA SER A 958 -5.87 -39.01 8.64
C SER A 958 -5.01 -38.58 7.45
N PHE A 959 -4.21 -37.53 7.59
CA PHE A 959 -3.26 -37.10 6.55
C PHE A 959 -2.07 -38.08 6.35
N ARG A 960 -2.00 -39.16 7.14
CA ARG A 960 -1.04 -40.26 6.91
C ARG A 960 -1.63 -41.37 6.05
N SER A 961 -2.91 -41.69 6.26
CA SER A 961 -3.63 -42.73 5.51
C SER A 961 -4.24 -42.19 4.21
N HIS A 962 -4.57 -40.91 4.14
CA HIS A 962 -5.25 -40.29 3.00
C HIS A 962 -4.45 -39.11 2.46
N ALA A 963 -4.32 -39.03 1.13
CA ALA A 963 -3.63 -37.94 0.46
C ALA A 963 -4.43 -36.63 0.61
N PRO A 964 -3.88 -35.59 1.27
CA PRO A 964 -4.63 -34.37 1.57
C PRO A 964 -5.26 -33.71 0.33
N HIS A 965 -4.54 -33.66 -0.79
CA HIS A 965 -5.01 -33.10 -2.06
C HIS A 965 -6.35 -33.69 -2.55
N HIS A 966 -6.66 -34.95 -2.22
CA HIS A 966 -7.87 -35.61 -2.71
C HIS A 966 -9.06 -35.52 -1.74
N LEU A 967 -8.85 -35.05 -0.51
CA LEU A 967 -9.92 -34.89 0.48
C LEU A 967 -10.85 -33.70 0.20
N LEU A 968 -10.51 -32.82 -0.76
CA LEU A 968 -11.38 -31.71 -1.17
C LEU A 968 -12.64 -32.20 -1.91
N VAL A 969 -12.49 -33.21 -2.78
CA VAL A 969 -13.56 -33.76 -3.62
C VAL A 969 -14.75 -34.31 -2.81
N PRO A 970 -14.56 -35.17 -1.77
CA PRO A 970 -15.68 -35.66 -0.98
C PRO A 970 -16.45 -34.55 -0.26
N LEU A 971 -15.76 -33.49 0.17
CA LEU A 971 -16.41 -32.33 0.83
C LEU A 971 -17.30 -31.53 -0.13
N LEU A 972 -16.91 -31.44 -1.41
CA LEU A 972 -17.68 -30.76 -2.43
C LEU A 972 -18.97 -31.51 -2.79
N ILE A 973 -19.03 -32.83 -2.60
CA ILE A 973 -20.20 -33.67 -2.90
C ILE A 973 -21.32 -33.43 -1.87
N ILE A 974 -20.99 -33.09 -0.63
CA ILE A 974 -21.95 -32.93 0.48
C ILE A 974 -23.03 -31.87 0.13
N PRO A 975 -24.33 -32.18 0.27
CA PRO A 975 -25.40 -31.19 0.10
C PRO A 975 -25.22 -30.04 1.10
N LYS A 976 -25.39 -28.80 0.62
CA LYS A 976 -25.23 -27.63 1.49
C LYS A 976 -26.29 -27.67 2.60
N GLY A 977 -25.85 -27.67 3.86
CA GLY A 977 -26.74 -27.66 5.02
C GLY A 977 -27.34 -29.01 5.40
N SER A 978 -26.79 -30.12 4.92
CA SER A 978 -27.26 -31.47 5.26
C SER A 978 -27.25 -31.75 6.77
N SER A 979 -28.30 -32.39 7.29
CA SER A 979 -28.38 -32.85 8.69
C SER A 979 -27.85 -34.29 8.90
N ASP A 980 -27.44 -34.99 7.83
CA ASP A 980 -26.93 -36.36 7.91
C ASP A 980 -25.67 -36.46 8.80
N SER A 981 -25.69 -37.39 9.75
CA SER A 981 -24.60 -37.60 10.71
C SER A 981 -23.27 -37.96 10.05
N THR A 982 -23.32 -38.63 8.89
CA THR A 982 -22.16 -39.03 8.08
C THR A 982 -21.46 -37.80 7.51
N HIS A 983 -22.22 -36.82 7.02
CA HIS A 983 -21.70 -35.56 6.48
C HIS A 983 -21.10 -34.68 7.58
N ILE A 984 -21.78 -34.58 8.72
CA ILE A 984 -21.29 -33.83 9.89
C ILE A 984 -19.97 -34.45 10.39
N SER A 985 -19.91 -35.78 10.51
CA SER A 985 -18.71 -36.49 10.94
C SER A 985 -17.51 -36.23 10.02
N LEU A 986 -17.71 -36.28 8.69
CA LEU A 986 -16.64 -36.02 7.73
C LEU A 986 -16.10 -34.58 7.82
N LEU A 987 -17.00 -33.59 7.89
CA LEU A 987 -16.62 -32.19 8.06
C LEU A 987 -15.87 -31.95 9.38
N SER A 988 -16.35 -32.56 10.48
CA SER A 988 -15.69 -32.48 11.80
C SER A 988 -14.31 -33.10 11.78
N GLN A 989 -14.16 -34.29 11.17
CA GLN A 989 -12.88 -34.98 11.08
C GLN A 989 -11.85 -34.17 10.30
N VAL A 990 -12.22 -33.60 9.15
CA VAL A 990 -11.31 -32.78 8.35
C VAL A 990 -10.99 -31.46 9.07
N LEU A 991 -11.97 -30.83 9.73
CA LEU A 991 -11.76 -29.65 10.56
C LEU A 991 -10.74 -29.92 11.67
N GLU A 992 -10.88 -31.05 12.38
CA GLU A 992 -9.96 -31.47 13.44
C GLU A 992 -8.55 -31.72 12.89
N LEU A 993 -8.42 -32.43 11.75
CA LEU A 993 -7.12 -32.66 11.10
C LEU A 993 -6.41 -31.37 10.69
N LEU A 994 -7.14 -30.38 10.17
CA LEU A 994 -6.59 -29.08 9.81
C LEU A 994 -6.13 -28.30 11.04
N ILE A 995 -6.90 -28.35 12.13
CA ILE A 995 -6.52 -27.74 13.42
C ILE A 995 -5.26 -28.41 13.99
N GLU A 996 -5.21 -29.75 13.98
CA GLU A 996 -4.06 -30.51 14.46
C GLU A 996 -2.80 -30.27 13.63
N ASN A 997 -2.93 -30.14 12.31
CA ASN A 997 -1.80 -29.89 11.43
C ASN A 997 -1.12 -28.56 11.75
N GLU A 998 -1.89 -27.46 11.82
CA GLU A 998 -1.33 -26.15 12.19
C GLU A 998 -0.72 -26.19 13.61
N ALA A 999 -1.39 -26.86 14.55
CA ALA A 999 -0.87 -27.02 15.91
C ALA A 999 0.46 -27.81 15.95
N ARG A 1000 0.65 -28.79 15.06
CA ARG A 1000 1.92 -29.54 14.93
C ARG A 1000 3.01 -28.69 14.32
N GLU A 1001 2.75 -28.02 13.19
CA GLU A 1001 3.70 -27.12 12.51
C GLU A 1001 4.26 -26.06 13.48
N GLN A 1002 3.42 -25.57 14.40
CA GLN A 1002 3.82 -24.60 15.42
C GLN A 1002 4.73 -25.17 16.53
N ASN A 1003 4.70 -26.49 16.77
CA ASN A 1003 5.47 -27.16 17.83
C ASN A 1003 6.81 -27.78 17.34
N HIS A 1004 7.07 -27.81 16.03
CA HIS A 1004 8.29 -28.38 15.45
C HIS A 1004 9.50 -27.43 15.58
N ILE A 1005 10.09 -27.36 16.78
CA ILE A 1005 11.49 -26.94 16.97
C ILE A 1005 12.41 -28.16 17.26
N SER A 1006 11.89 -29.38 17.49
CA SER A 1006 12.76 -30.44 18.01
C SER A 1006 12.46 -31.93 17.69
N LYS A 1007 11.78 -32.32 16.61
CA LYS A 1007 11.64 -33.78 16.29
C LYS A 1007 11.71 -34.11 14.80
N HIS A 1008 12.57 -35.10 14.48
CA HIS A 1008 12.77 -35.78 13.20
C HIS A 1008 11.55 -36.65 12.79
N GLU A 1009 10.34 -36.10 12.77
CA GLU A 1009 9.21 -36.76 12.10
C GLU A 1009 9.15 -36.32 10.62
N PRO A 1010 8.80 -37.22 9.68
CA PRO A 1010 8.64 -36.86 8.28
C PRO A 1010 7.54 -35.82 8.13
N GLU A 1011 7.89 -34.68 7.53
CA GLU A 1011 7.01 -33.54 7.32
C GLU A 1011 5.86 -33.91 6.38
N ILE A 1012 4.61 -33.76 6.85
CA ILE A 1012 3.43 -33.90 6.00
C ILE A 1012 3.34 -32.62 5.16
N ARG A 1013 3.64 -32.72 3.87
CA ARG A 1013 3.56 -31.57 2.95
C ARG A 1013 2.09 -31.23 2.69
N MET A 1014 1.57 -30.21 3.39
CA MET A 1014 0.19 -29.76 3.25
C MET A 1014 -0.01 -28.93 1.97
N PRO A 1015 -1.06 -29.18 1.17
CA PRO A 1015 -1.40 -28.33 0.03
C PRO A 1015 -1.86 -26.96 0.51
N TYR A 1016 -1.29 -25.88 -0.05
CA TYR A 1016 -1.67 -24.51 0.32
C TYR A 1016 -3.16 -24.21 0.04
N ASN A 1017 -3.75 -24.84 -0.98
CA ASN A 1017 -5.13 -24.60 -1.41
C ASN A 1017 -6.20 -25.27 -0.53
N LEU A 1018 -5.89 -26.37 0.17
CA LEU A 1018 -6.88 -27.17 0.87
C LEU A 1018 -7.54 -26.43 2.07
N PRO A 1019 -6.79 -25.80 3.00
CA PRO A 1019 -7.42 -25.04 4.09
C PRO A 1019 -8.34 -23.93 3.59
N MET A 1020 -7.93 -23.23 2.53
CA MET A 1020 -8.70 -22.16 1.89
C MET A 1020 -10.00 -22.67 1.28
N LYS A 1021 -9.94 -23.74 0.48
CA LYS A 1021 -11.13 -24.34 -0.12
C LYS A 1021 -12.05 -25.00 0.90
N PHE A 1022 -11.50 -25.61 1.95
CA PHE A 1022 -12.29 -26.11 3.07
C PHE A 1022 -13.08 -24.98 3.74
N ALA A 1023 -12.42 -23.87 4.09
CA ALA A 1023 -13.07 -22.73 4.73
C ALA A 1023 -14.22 -22.17 3.88
N GLU A 1024 -14.05 -22.07 2.56
CA GLU A 1024 -15.09 -21.67 1.61
C GLU A 1024 -16.30 -22.63 1.65
N ILE A 1025 -16.07 -23.94 1.56
CA ILE A 1025 -17.12 -24.96 1.60
C ILE A 1025 -17.84 -24.96 2.94
N PHE A 1026 -17.07 -24.92 4.03
CA PHE A 1026 -17.57 -24.99 5.40
C PHE A 1026 -18.43 -23.76 5.74
N ALA A 1027 -18.02 -22.56 5.35
CA ALA A 1027 -18.85 -21.36 5.48
C ALA A 1027 -20.18 -21.51 4.69
N GLY A 1028 -20.11 -21.94 3.43
CA GLY A 1028 -21.30 -22.17 2.62
C GLY A 1028 -22.25 -23.23 3.19
N TYR A 1029 -21.71 -24.24 3.88
CA TYR A 1029 -22.48 -25.27 4.60
C TYR A 1029 -23.17 -24.71 5.83
N LEU A 1030 -22.45 -23.98 6.71
CA LEU A 1030 -22.99 -23.38 7.93
C LEU A 1030 -24.15 -22.41 7.65
N PHE A 1031 -24.05 -21.59 6.59
CA PHE A 1031 -25.13 -20.67 6.22
C PHE A 1031 -26.39 -21.37 5.70
N ASN A 1032 -26.32 -22.65 5.32
CA ASN A 1032 -27.47 -23.44 4.88
C ASN A 1032 -28.01 -24.39 5.97
N ALA A 1033 -27.17 -24.83 6.92
CA ALA A 1033 -27.60 -25.57 8.09
C ALA A 1033 -28.15 -24.59 9.15
N SER A 1034 -29.46 -24.38 9.22
CA SER A 1034 -30.09 -23.56 10.29
C SER A 1034 -30.52 -24.38 11.51
N ASP A 1035 -29.88 -25.54 11.73
CA ASP A 1035 -30.20 -26.48 12.80
C ASP A 1035 -29.21 -26.31 13.97
N SER A 1036 -29.74 -26.06 15.17
CA SER A 1036 -28.95 -25.85 16.39
C SER A 1036 -28.08 -27.06 16.76
N THR A 1037 -28.47 -28.27 16.33
CA THR A 1037 -27.69 -29.50 16.57
C THR A 1037 -26.42 -29.55 15.73
N VAL A 1038 -26.49 -29.09 14.47
CA VAL A 1038 -25.35 -29.01 13.55
C VAL A 1038 -24.36 -27.95 14.02
N GLU A 1039 -24.87 -26.79 14.45
CA GLU A 1039 -24.04 -25.68 14.95
C GLU A 1039 -23.32 -26.06 16.26
N GLN A 1040 -23.97 -26.80 17.17
CA GLN A 1040 -23.36 -27.31 18.39
C GLN A 1040 -22.24 -28.33 18.13
N ALA A 1041 -22.35 -29.14 17.07
CA ALA A 1041 -21.35 -30.16 16.74
C ALA A 1041 -19.97 -29.57 16.41
N PHE A 1042 -19.93 -28.38 15.80
CA PHE A 1042 -18.67 -27.72 15.43
C PHE A 1042 -18.17 -26.70 16.46
N LEU A 1043 -19.03 -26.22 17.36
CA LEU A 1043 -18.72 -25.11 18.26
C LEU A 1043 -17.46 -25.37 19.11
N GLU A 1044 -17.34 -26.55 19.69
CA GLU A 1044 -16.19 -26.90 20.53
C GLU A 1044 -14.90 -27.02 19.71
N LEU A 1045 -14.96 -27.59 18.50
CA LEU A 1045 -13.81 -27.64 17.58
C LEU A 1045 -13.35 -26.24 17.17
N LEU A 1046 -14.29 -25.33 16.86
CA LEU A 1046 -13.96 -23.94 16.52
C LEU A 1046 -13.31 -23.20 17.71
N LYS A 1047 -13.82 -23.39 18.93
CA LYS A 1047 -13.20 -22.82 20.14
C LYS A 1047 -11.80 -23.36 20.39
N ILE A 1048 -11.58 -24.66 20.21
CA ILE A 1048 -10.25 -25.28 20.30
C ILE A 1048 -9.32 -24.70 19.22
N GLY A 1049 -9.84 -24.55 18.01
CA GLY A 1049 -9.14 -23.98 16.87
C GLY A 1049 -8.68 -22.53 17.11
N CYS A 1050 -9.44 -21.72 17.83
CA CYS A 1050 -9.02 -20.34 18.16
C CYS A 1050 -7.68 -20.29 18.91
N ASP A 1051 -7.38 -21.31 19.73
CA ASP A 1051 -6.13 -21.38 20.49
C ASP A 1051 -5.04 -22.19 19.77
N LYS A 1052 -5.41 -23.29 19.11
CA LYS A 1052 -4.46 -24.24 18.49
C LYS A 1052 -4.15 -23.98 17.01
N ALA A 1053 -5.07 -23.39 16.26
CA ALA A 1053 -4.96 -23.13 14.82
C ALA A 1053 -5.48 -21.73 14.42
N PRO A 1054 -4.95 -20.66 15.02
CA PRO A 1054 -5.45 -19.29 14.82
C PRO A 1054 -5.39 -18.80 13.36
N ASN A 1055 -4.44 -19.22 12.53
CA ASN A 1055 -4.40 -18.78 11.12
C ASN A 1055 -5.51 -19.42 10.30
N PHE A 1056 -5.76 -20.72 10.50
CA PHE A 1056 -6.86 -21.39 9.84
C PHE A 1056 -8.22 -20.86 10.31
N LEU A 1057 -8.36 -20.49 11.59
CA LEU A 1057 -9.58 -19.88 12.11
C LEU A 1057 -9.81 -18.46 11.58
N ASP A 1058 -8.74 -17.69 11.36
CA ASP A 1058 -8.81 -16.40 10.65
C ASP A 1058 -9.44 -16.58 9.25
N LEU A 1059 -8.98 -17.61 8.53
CA LEU A 1059 -9.48 -17.96 7.19
C LEU A 1059 -10.95 -18.37 7.20
N ILE A 1060 -11.38 -19.18 8.19
CA ILE A 1060 -12.80 -19.56 8.34
C ILE A 1060 -13.67 -18.31 8.59
N LEU A 1061 -13.25 -17.42 9.50
CA LEU A 1061 -14.00 -16.19 9.78
C LEU A 1061 -14.12 -15.29 8.54
N LEU A 1062 -13.06 -15.19 7.73
CA LEU A 1062 -13.08 -14.45 6.46
C LEU A 1062 -14.14 -15.01 5.50
N TYR A 1063 -14.18 -16.33 5.30
CA TYR A 1063 -15.16 -16.95 4.40
C TYR A 1063 -16.60 -16.90 4.95
N ILE A 1064 -16.79 -16.96 6.28
CA ILE A 1064 -18.10 -16.72 6.91
C ILE A 1064 -18.56 -15.29 6.64
N GLN A 1065 -17.67 -14.30 6.74
CA GLN A 1065 -17.98 -12.92 6.39
C GLN A 1065 -18.38 -12.78 4.91
N ILE A 1066 -17.57 -13.33 4.00
CA ILE A 1066 -17.83 -13.31 2.55
C ILE A 1066 -19.18 -13.94 2.21
N GLU A 1067 -19.53 -15.09 2.79
CA GLU A 1067 -20.84 -15.72 2.57
C GLU A 1067 -21.99 -14.90 3.16
N GLY A 1068 -21.79 -14.28 4.33
CA GLY A 1068 -22.77 -13.37 4.93
C GLY A 1068 -23.06 -12.17 4.03
N GLU A 1069 -22.03 -11.59 3.42
CA GLU A 1069 -22.16 -10.48 2.46
C GLU A 1069 -22.84 -10.91 1.16
N LYS A 1070 -22.40 -12.03 0.54
CA LYS A 1070 -22.99 -12.57 -0.69
C LYS A 1070 -24.50 -12.82 -0.58
N ARG A 1071 -24.97 -13.23 0.60
CA ARG A 1071 -26.38 -13.57 0.87
C ARG A 1071 -27.19 -12.43 1.50
N GLY A 1072 -26.56 -11.32 1.85
CA GLY A 1072 -27.19 -10.24 2.62
C GLY A 1072 -27.57 -10.62 4.06
N GLN A 1073 -26.99 -11.68 4.64
CA GLN A 1073 -27.29 -12.19 5.97
C GLN A 1073 -26.23 -11.76 7.01
N LYS A 1074 -26.02 -10.45 7.14
CA LYS A 1074 -24.98 -9.87 8.03
C LYS A 1074 -25.17 -10.24 9.51
N GLU A 1075 -26.42 -10.37 9.97
CA GLU A 1075 -26.73 -10.77 11.36
C GLU A 1075 -26.17 -12.16 11.70
N ARG A 1076 -26.17 -13.09 10.73
CA ARG A 1076 -25.67 -14.45 10.95
C ARG A 1076 -24.15 -14.48 11.13
N TYR A 1077 -23.42 -13.62 10.42
CA TYR A 1077 -21.99 -13.42 10.67
C TYR A 1077 -21.73 -12.93 12.10
N TRP A 1078 -22.45 -11.90 12.55
CA TRP A 1078 -22.29 -11.35 13.90
C TRP A 1078 -22.69 -12.33 15.00
N TRP A 1079 -23.63 -13.23 14.73
CA TRP A 1079 -23.94 -14.35 15.61
C TRP A 1079 -22.76 -15.32 15.77
N PHE A 1080 -22.14 -15.77 14.67
CA PHE A 1080 -20.92 -16.61 14.72
C PHE A 1080 -19.75 -15.89 15.39
N TRP A 1081 -19.57 -14.61 15.09
CA TRP A 1081 -18.56 -13.76 15.72
C TRP A 1081 -18.74 -13.74 17.24
N ASN A 1082 -19.98 -13.54 17.71
CA ASN A 1082 -20.29 -13.47 19.13
C ASN A 1082 -20.04 -14.81 19.85
N LEU A 1083 -20.30 -15.95 19.20
CA LEU A 1083 -20.02 -17.29 19.75
C LEU A 1083 -18.54 -17.53 20.07
N LEU A 1084 -17.63 -17.00 19.24
CA LEU A 1084 -16.19 -17.15 19.43
C LEU A 1084 -15.56 -16.02 20.25
N SER A 1085 -16.30 -14.92 20.43
CA SER A 1085 -15.80 -13.69 21.06
C SER A 1085 -15.24 -13.90 22.46
N GLU A 1086 -15.90 -14.70 23.31
CA GLU A 1086 -15.46 -14.94 24.69
C GLU A 1086 -14.12 -15.70 24.75
N THR A 1087 -13.97 -16.74 23.91
CA THR A 1087 -12.72 -17.50 23.80
C THR A 1087 -11.56 -16.60 23.36
N ILE A 1088 -11.80 -15.73 22.37
CA ILE A 1088 -10.76 -14.85 21.82
C ILE A 1088 -10.46 -13.68 22.77
N GLN A 1089 -11.44 -13.19 23.54
CA GLN A 1089 -11.21 -12.25 24.66
C GLN A 1089 -10.26 -12.86 25.70
N ASN A 1090 -10.49 -14.12 26.10
CA ASN A 1090 -9.61 -14.81 27.05
C ASN A 1090 -8.19 -14.98 26.50
N ILE A 1091 -8.05 -15.28 25.20
CA ILE A 1091 -6.75 -15.30 24.51
C ILE A 1091 -6.09 -13.91 24.58
N ALA A 1092 -6.80 -12.84 24.23
CA ALA A 1092 -6.28 -11.48 24.27
C ALA A 1092 -5.82 -11.06 25.68
N ILE A 1093 -6.59 -11.39 26.71
CA ILE A 1093 -6.25 -11.11 28.12
C ILE A 1093 -4.98 -11.89 28.54
N ASN A 1094 -4.86 -13.16 28.14
CA ASN A 1094 -3.67 -13.96 28.43
C ASN A 1094 -2.43 -13.44 27.69
N LEU A 1095 -2.58 -13.00 26.44
CA LEU A 1095 -1.50 -12.37 25.66
C LEU A 1095 -1.02 -11.07 26.29
N ALA A 1096 -1.92 -10.27 26.89
CA ALA A 1096 -1.54 -9.03 27.57
C ALA A 1096 -0.65 -9.30 28.81
N ARG A 1097 -0.75 -10.48 29.43
CA ARG A 1097 0.04 -10.86 30.61
C ARG A 1097 1.41 -11.46 30.27
N ASN A 1098 1.59 -12.01 29.06
CA ASN A 1098 2.80 -12.73 28.66
C ASN A 1098 3.68 -11.88 27.73
N LYS A 1099 4.86 -11.45 28.20
CA LYS A 1099 5.79 -10.57 27.45
C LYS A 1099 6.76 -11.29 26.49
N HIS A 1100 6.79 -12.62 26.46
CA HIS A 1100 7.65 -13.37 25.54
C HIS A 1100 7.08 -13.40 24.13
N GLN A 1101 7.90 -13.34 23.08
CA GLN A 1101 7.48 -13.44 21.68
C GLN A 1101 7.78 -14.84 21.15
N THR A 1102 6.76 -15.52 20.60
CA THR A 1102 6.86 -16.78 19.85
C THR A 1102 5.95 -16.67 18.62
N LYS A 1103 6.23 -17.44 17.57
CA LYS A 1103 5.43 -17.48 16.33
C LYS A 1103 3.94 -17.76 16.58
N GLN A 1104 3.63 -18.54 17.63
CA GLN A 1104 2.26 -18.80 18.09
C GLN A 1104 1.52 -17.52 18.52
N LEU A 1105 2.22 -16.55 19.11
CA LEU A 1105 1.61 -15.32 19.58
C LEU A 1105 1.28 -14.38 18.41
N GLU A 1106 2.04 -14.42 17.32
CA GLU A 1106 1.78 -13.62 16.12
C GLU A 1106 0.48 -14.05 15.42
N ASN A 1107 0.28 -15.36 15.22
CA ASN A 1107 -0.95 -15.86 14.61
C ASN A 1107 -2.20 -15.55 15.47
N LYS A 1108 -2.09 -15.67 16.81
CA LYS A 1108 -3.19 -15.31 17.73
C LYS A 1108 -3.51 -13.81 17.68
N ARG A 1109 -2.51 -12.96 17.48
CA ARG A 1109 -2.72 -11.51 17.28
C ARG A 1109 -3.47 -11.24 15.99
N ASN A 1110 -3.11 -11.91 14.88
CA ASN A 1110 -3.80 -11.75 13.60
C ASN A 1110 -5.30 -12.10 13.71
N LEU A 1111 -5.65 -13.17 14.43
CA LEU A 1111 -7.05 -13.54 14.68
C LEU A 1111 -7.82 -12.46 15.48
N ILE A 1112 -7.20 -11.88 16.52
CA ILE A 1112 -7.80 -10.76 17.28
C ILE A 1112 -8.01 -9.56 16.37
N ARG A 1113 -6.98 -9.21 15.58
CA ARG A 1113 -6.99 -8.08 14.65
C ARG A 1113 -8.07 -8.24 13.58
N ARG A 1114 -8.31 -9.46 13.06
CA ARG A 1114 -9.42 -9.76 12.14
C ARG A 1114 -10.77 -9.48 12.77
N MET A 1115 -11.03 -10.04 13.96
CA MET A 1115 -12.32 -9.88 14.62
C MET A 1115 -12.67 -8.42 14.91
N LEU A 1116 -11.67 -7.58 15.13
CA LEU A 1116 -11.83 -6.16 15.40
C LEU A 1116 -11.55 -5.27 14.16
N PHE A 1117 -11.47 -5.86 12.96
CA PHE A 1117 -11.30 -5.16 11.68
C PHE A 1117 -10.04 -4.28 11.60
N ALA A 1118 -9.00 -4.63 12.35
CA ALA A 1118 -7.77 -3.84 12.49
C ALA A 1118 -6.94 -3.77 11.20
N ASP A 1119 -7.04 -4.77 10.31
CA ASP A 1119 -6.24 -4.89 9.08
C ASP A 1119 -7.04 -4.71 7.78
N MET A 1120 -8.33 -4.39 7.87
CA MET A 1120 -9.15 -4.09 6.68
C MET A 1120 -8.69 -2.80 5.99
N SER A 1121 -8.57 -2.84 4.66
CA SER A 1121 -8.38 -1.65 3.83
C SER A 1121 -9.72 -0.90 3.72
N HIS A 1122 -9.84 0.25 4.36
CA HIS A 1122 -11.09 1.00 4.42
C HIS A 1122 -11.30 1.72 3.09
N GLN A 1123 -11.98 1.07 2.15
CA GLN A 1123 -12.54 1.72 0.97
C GLN A 1123 -13.95 2.15 1.40
N TYR A 1124 -14.26 3.45 1.38
CA TYR A 1124 -15.54 4.02 1.84
C TYR A 1124 -16.76 3.51 1.02
N ALA A 1125 -17.05 2.21 1.07
CA ALA A 1125 -18.18 1.57 0.47
C ALA A 1125 -19.30 1.50 1.52
N ASP A 1126 -20.50 1.95 1.14
CA ASP A 1126 -21.66 2.01 2.04
C ASP A 1126 -21.96 0.65 2.72
N ASN A 1127 -21.62 -0.46 2.05
CA ASN A 1127 -21.78 -1.82 2.57
C ASN A 1127 -20.94 -2.12 3.82
N GLU A 1128 -19.72 -1.55 3.94
CA GLU A 1128 -18.81 -1.76 5.06
C GLU A 1128 -19.29 -1.04 6.32
N TYR A 1129 -19.72 0.22 6.16
CA TYR A 1129 -20.26 1.03 7.25
C TYR A 1129 -21.45 0.35 7.92
N ASP A 1130 -22.40 -0.15 7.12
CA ASP A 1130 -23.58 -0.85 7.62
C ASP A 1130 -23.23 -2.15 8.36
N ASN A 1131 -22.20 -2.87 7.91
CA ASN A 1131 -21.76 -4.09 8.61
C ASN A 1131 -21.20 -3.77 10.00
N ILE A 1132 -20.30 -2.79 10.09
CA ILE A 1132 -19.69 -2.38 11.36
C ILE A 1132 -20.71 -1.77 12.32
N LYS A 1133 -21.65 -0.98 11.78
CA LYS A 1133 -22.78 -0.45 12.56
C LYS A 1133 -23.62 -1.56 13.19
N THR A 1134 -23.82 -2.67 12.49
CA THR A 1134 -24.59 -3.81 12.97
C THR A 1134 -23.94 -4.44 14.21
N GLY A 1135 -22.62 -4.67 14.18
CA GLY A 1135 -21.87 -5.28 15.30
C GLY A 1135 -21.26 -4.32 16.31
N LYS A 1136 -21.70 -3.05 16.32
CA LYS A 1136 -21.13 -2.02 17.19
C LYS A 1136 -21.10 -2.45 18.67
N LYS A 1137 -22.19 -3.04 19.17
CA LYS A 1137 -22.33 -3.41 20.59
C LYS A 1137 -21.38 -4.55 20.97
N GLU A 1138 -21.24 -5.51 20.07
CA GLU A 1138 -20.41 -6.70 20.17
C GLU A 1138 -18.92 -6.30 20.23
N ILE A 1139 -18.49 -5.38 19.35
CA ILE A 1139 -17.16 -4.78 19.37
C ILE A 1139 -16.92 -4.03 20.69
N GLU A 1140 -17.82 -3.13 21.08
CA GLU A 1140 -17.66 -2.35 22.33
C GLU A 1140 -17.54 -3.26 23.55
N LYS A 1141 -18.33 -4.33 23.62
CA LYS A 1141 -18.27 -5.33 24.69
C LYS A 1141 -16.94 -6.08 24.69
N PHE A 1142 -16.43 -6.46 23.52
CA PHE A 1142 -15.13 -7.12 23.41
C PHE A 1142 -14.00 -6.22 23.93
N VAL A 1143 -13.98 -4.96 23.50
CA VAL A 1143 -12.94 -4.00 23.92
C VAL A 1143 -13.07 -3.68 25.41
N GLN A 1144 -14.28 -3.58 25.97
CA GLN A 1144 -14.47 -3.39 27.42
C GLN A 1144 -13.87 -4.53 28.27
N SER A 1145 -13.90 -5.76 27.76
CA SER A 1145 -13.35 -6.95 28.45
C SER A 1145 -11.84 -7.09 28.28
N ALA A 1146 -11.33 -6.89 27.06
CA ALA A 1146 -9.96 -7.23 26.68
C ALA A 1146 -9.11 -6.02 26.25
N GLY A 1147 -9.56 -4.80 26.55
CA GLY A 1147 -8.95 -3.55 26.08
C GLY A 1147 -7.56 -3.26 26.64
N THR A 1148 -7.09 -4.01 27.65
CA THR A 1148 -5.69 -3.95 28.15
C THR A 1148 -4.68 -4.59 27.20
N ASN A 1149 -5.14 -5.32 26.18
CA ASN A 1149 -4.31 -5.88 25.12
C ASN A 1149 -3.99 -4.83 24.04
N ILE A 1150 -2.72 -4.76 23.62
CA ILE A 1150 -2.20 -3.77 22.66
C ILE A 1150 -2.95 -3.81 21.32
N ASP A 1151 -3.22 -5.00 20.77
CA ASP A 1151 -3.90 -5.15 19.47
C ASP A 1151 -5.37 -4.75 19.57
N VAL A 1152 -6.03 -5.06 20.69
CA VAL A 1152 -7.43 -4.65 20.96
C VAL A 1152 -7.53 -3.13 21.09
N PHE A 1153 -6.60 -2.53 21.82
CA PHE A 1153 -6.52 -1.08 22.01
C PHE A 1153 -6.25 -0.35 20.69
N GLU A 1154 -5.32 -0.85 19.87
CA GLU A 1154 -5.05 -0.35 18.51
C GLU A 1154 -6.29 -0.45 17.62
N SER A 1155 -6.97 -1.61 17.64
CA SER A 1155 -8.15 -1.84 16.79
C SER A 1155 -9.27 -0.86 17.09
N MET A 1156 -9.58 -0.64 18.37
CA MET A 1156 -10.56 0.37 18.76
C MET A 1156 -10.14 1.79 18.37
N SER A 1157 -8.86 2.11 18.54
CA SER A 1157 -8.30 3.40 18.12
C SER A 1157 -8.49 3.62 16.61
N LYS A 1158 -8.26 2.59 15.79
CA LYS A 1158 -8.49 2.60 14.34
C LYS A 1158 -9.97 2.75 14.00
N LEU A 1159 -10.86 2.02 14.67
CA LEU A 1159 -12.31 2.13 14.47
C LEU A 1159 -12.84 3.53 14.80
N MET A 1160 -12.33 4.16 15.86
CA MET A 1160 -12.67 5.56 16.18
C MET A 1160 -12.22 6.54 15.10
N TYR A 1161 -11.08 6.27 14.45
CA TYR A 1161 -10.54 7.11 13.38
C TYR A 1161 -11.38 7.04 12.09
N TYR A 1162 -11.74 5.84 11.65
CA TYR A 1162 -12.52 5.64 10.41
C TYR A 1162 -14.03 5.79 10.60
N TYR A 1163 -14.57 5.49 11.79
CA TYR A 1163 -16.01 5.52 12.11
C TYR A 1163 -16.30 6.37 13.36
N PRO A 1164 -15.94 7.66 13.37
CA PRO A 1164 -16.08 8.51 14.56
C PRO A 1164 -17.54 8.64 15.03
N ASP A 1165 -18.51 8.69 14.11
CA ASP A 1165 -19.94 8.77 14.45
C ASP A 1165 -20.44 7.54 15.23
N LEU A 1166 -19.78 6.39 15.03
CA LEU A 1166 -20.12 5.15 15.72
C LEU A 1166 -19.38 5.01 17.05
N PHE A 1167 -18.06 5.20 17.07
CA PHE A 1167 -17.22 4.77 18.21
C PHE A 1167 -16.53 5.89 18.99
N LEU A 1168 -16.53 7.15 18.55
CA LEU A 1168 -15.71 8.20 19.17
C LEU A 1168 -15.99 8.39 20.67
N ASN A 1169 -17.25 8.64 21.03
CA ASN A 1169 -17.62 8.94 22.42
C ASN A 1169 -17.46 7.73 23.34
N SER A 1170 -17.97 6.56 22.95
CA SER A 1170 -17.84 5.33 23.73
C SER A 1170 -16.38 4.88 23.82
N GLY A 1171 -15.66 4.95 22.71
CA GLY A 1171 -14.25 4.58 22.61
C GLY A 1171 -13.34 5.43 23.49
N LEU A 1172 -13.50 6.76 23.51
CA LEU A 1172 -12.72 7.62 24.42
C LEU A 1172 -12.89 7.19 25.89
N HIS A 1173 -14.11 6.90 26.31
CA HIS A 1173 -14.37 6.43 27.67
C HIS A 1173 -13.77 5.04 27.94
N ILE A 1174 -13.98 4.06 27.05
CA ILE A 1174 -13.47 2.69 27.21
C ILE A 1174 -11.94 2.69 27.25
N LEU A 1175 -11.28 3.35 26.30
CA LEU A 1175 -9.83 3.39 26.21
C LEU A 1175 -9.20 4.19 27.36
N SER A 1176 -9.81 5.31 27.78
CA SER A 1176 -9.30 6.06 28.94
C SER A 1176 -9.35 5.24 30.23
N LYS A 1177 -10.38 4.40 30.41
CA LYS A 1177 -10.48 3.49 31.56
C LYS A 1177 -9.32 2.50 31.58
N HIS A 1178 -9.05 1.82 30.46
CA HIS A 1178 -7.95 0.85 30.38
C HIS A 1178 -6.56 1.52 30.48
N GLN A 1179 -6.39 2.71 29.91
CA GLN A 1179 -5.16 3.49 30.08
C GLN A 1179 -4.95 3.88 31.55
N ASN A 1180 -6.02 4.20 32.30
CA ASN A 1180 -5.93 4.48 33.72
C ASN A 1180 -5.59 3.23 34.56
N GLU A 1181 -6.06 2.05 34.14
CA GLU A 1181 -5.76 0.76 34.78
C GLU A 1181 -4.30 0.33 34.59
N VAL A 1182 -3.76 0.48 33.37
CA VAL A 1182 -2.39 0.04 33.02
C VAL A 1182 -1.35 1.11 33.37
N GLY A 1183 -1.63 2.37 33.05
CA GLY A 1183 -0.69 3.48 33.18
C GLY A 1183 0.49 3.43 32.20
N GLY A 1184 1.30 4.48 32.19
CA GLY A 1184 2.51 4.55 31.35
C GLY A 1184 2.20 4.46 29.85
N THR A 1185 3.11 3.85 29.09
CA THR A 1185 3.01 3.74 27.62
C THR A 1185 2.89 2.29 27.12
N GLU A 1186 2.75 1.31 28.02
CA GLU A 1186 2.85 -0.12 27.68
C GLU A 1186 1.73 -0.63 26.74
N ILE A 1187 0.55 0.00 26.79
CA ILE A 1187 -0.63 -0.41 26.00
C ILE A 1187 -0.61 0.14 24.57
N PHE A 1188 0.25 1.12 24.29
CA PHE A 1188 0.27 1.81 23.00
C PHE A 1188 1.19 1.12 21.99
N SER A 1189 0.62 0.72 20.86
CA SER A 1189 1.40 0.49 19.65
C SER A 1189 1.67 1.81 18.91
N LYS A 1190 2.64 1.82 17.99
CA LYS A 1190 2.91 2.98 17.12
C LYS A 1190 1.67 3.44 16.35
N ASN A 1191 0.86 2.49 15.87
CA ASN A 1191 -0.38 2.77 15.14
C ASN A 1191 -1.49 3.31 16.06
N ALA A 1192 -1.63 2.77 17.28
CA ALA A 1192 -2.61 3.24 18.24
C ALA A 1192 -2.39 4.72 18.60
N VAL A 1193 -1.13 5.11 18.82
CA VAL A 1193 -0.73 6.51 19.03
C VAL A 1193 -1.20 7.38 17.88
N PHE A 1194 -0.88 6.99 16.63
CA PHE A 1194 -1.28 7.74 15.45
C PHE A 1194 -2.80 7.90 15.35
N TYR A 1195 -3.56 6.79 15.45
CA TYR A 1195 -5.02 6.86 15.31
C TYR A 1195 -5.68 7.67 16.40
N LEU A 1196 -5.27 7.50 17.67
CA LEU A 1196 -5.83 8.29 18.77
C LEU A 1196 -5.50 9.77 18.64
N GLU A 1197 -4.26 10.10 18.32
CA GLU A 1197 -3.84 11.48 18.13
C GLU A 1197 -4.67 12.17 17.05
N LYS A 1198 -4.80 11.55 15.87
CA LYS A 1198 -5.60 12.13 14.78
C LYS A 1198 -7.09 12.21 15.11
N THR A 1199 -7.62 11.20 15.78
CA THR A 1199 -9.02 11.18 16.21
C THR A 1199 -9.32 12.28 17.22
N ILE A 1200 -8.49 12.43 18.25
CA ILE A 1200 -8.64 13.46 19.29
C ILE A 1200 -8.41 14.85 18.68
N SER A 1201 -7.44 14.99 17.77
CA SER A 1201 -7.17 16.22 17.01
C SER A 1201 -8.42 16.68 16.26
N ARG A 1202 -9.02 15.77 15.48
CA ARG A 1202 -10.30 16.00 14.78
C ARG A 1202 -11.42 16.41 15.75
N PHE A 1203 -11.60 15.66 16.84
CA PHE A 1203 -12.66 15.91 17.82
C PHE A 1203 -12.52 17.29 18.49
N LEU A 1204 -11.31 17.63 18.95
CA LEU A 1204 -11.05 18.85 19.69
C LEU A 1204 -10.94 20.09 18.81
N LEU A 1205 -10.51 19.98 17.56
CA LEU A 1205 -10.32 21.15 16.69
C LEU A 1205 -11.54 21.44 15.79
N PHE A 1206 -12.32 20.42 15.40
CA PHE A 1206 -13.39 20.55 14.41
C PHE A 1206 -14.77 20.13 14.91
N ASP A 1207 -14.92 18.85 15.27
CA ASP A 1207 -16.26 18.25 15.41
C ASP A 1207 -17.03 18.81 16.61
N ASN A 1208 -16.33 19.28 17.67
CA ASN A 1208 -16.97 19.81 18.85
C ASN A 1208 -16.42 21.18 19.25
N THR A 1209 -17.07 22.25 18.81
CA THR A 1209 -16.71 23.63 19.21
C THR A 1209 -17.28 24.06 20.56
N LYS A 1210 -18.14 23.24 21.17
CA LYS A 1210 -18.85 23.53 22.42
C LYS A 1210 -18.01 23.12 23.65
N PRO A 1211 -18.33 23.62 24.85
CA PRO A 1211 -17.64 23.19 26.07
C PRO A 1211 -17.91 21.70 26.36
N LEU A 1212 -16.91 21.01 26.89
CA LEU A 1212 -16.93 19.56 27.09
C LEU A 1212 -17.56 19.19 28.44
N THR A 1213 -18.18 18.01 28.52
CA THR A 1213 -18.54 17.42 29.81
C THR A 1213 -17.27 17.07 30.58
N LYS A 1214 -17.34 17.10 31.91
CA LYS A 1214 -16.19 16.79 32.78
C LYS A 1214 -15.58 15.42 32.46
N SER A 1215 -16.42 14.40 32.25
CA SER A 1215 -15.97 13.03 31.93
C SER A 1215 -15.22 12.93 30.60
N LEU A 1216 -15.69 13.61 29.54
CA LEU A 1216 -15.01 13.62 28.24
C LEU A 1216 -13.70 14.41 28.31
N HIS A 1217 -13.70 15.54 29.02
CA HIS A 1217 -12.48 16.31 29.23
C HIS A 1217 -11.41 15.50 29.98
N GLU A 1218 -11.78 14.79 31.05
CA GLU A 1218 -10.87 13.91 31.79
C GLU A 1218 -10.36 12.74 30.93
N ALA A 1219 -11.24 12.09 30.14
CA ALA A 1219 -10.85 11.01 29.24
C ALA A 1219 -9.85 11.47 28.17
N CYS A 1220 -10.12 12.60 27.50
CA CYS A 1220 -9.20 13.19 26.52
C CYS A 1220 -7.88 13.57 27.17
N LYS A 1221 -7.91 14.24 28.34
CA LYS A 1221 -6.69 14.65 29.05
C LYS A 1221 -5.82 13.44 29.38
N LEU A 1222 -6.40 12.38 29.93
CA LEU A 1222 -5.68 11.17 30.34
C LEU A 1222 -5.00 10.48 29.15
N LEU A 1223 -5.72 10.33 28.04
CA LEU A 1223 -5.16 9.73 26.82
C LEU A 1223 -4.08 10.61 26.19
N ILE A 1224 -4.31 11.93 26.10
CA ILE A 1224 -3.33 12.88 25.56
C ILE A 1224 -2.05 12.90 26.42
N ASP A 1225 -2.17 12.95 27.75
CA ASP A 1225 -1.01 12.95 28.66
C ASP A 1225 -0.17 11.67 28.48
N ALA A 1226 -0.82 10.52 28.27
CA ALA A 1226 -0.12 9.28 28.01
C ALA A 1226 0.56 9.25 26.62
N ILE A 1227 -0.07 9.81 25.59
CA ILE A 1227 0.53 9.95 24.25
C ILE A 1227 1.73 10.94 24.27
N ILE A 1228 1.69 11.97 25.11
CA ILE A 1228 2.83 12.89 25.26
C ILE A 1228 4.09 12.15 25.73
N GLU A 1229 3.95 11.18 26.62
CA GLU A 1229 5.08 10.37 27.11
C GLU A 1229 5.67 9.45 26.02
N THR A 1230 4.97 9.21 24.90
CA THR A 1230 5.56 8.57 23.70
C THR A 1230 6.39 9.56 22.86
N GLY A 1231 6.48 10.83 23.29
CA GLY A 1231 7.23 11.90 22.64
C GLY A 1231 6.47 12.59 21.51
N SER A 1232 5.13 12.59 21.52
CA SER A 1232 4.35 13.29 20.50
C SER A 1232 4.16 14.78 20.82
N SER A 1233 4.59 15.63 19.88
CA SER A 1233 4.38 17.08 19.95
C SER A 1233 2.96 17.52 19.58
N GLU A 1234 2.26 16.78 18.73
CA GLU A 1234 0.88 17.12 18.39
C GLU A 1234 -0.04 16.88 19.58
N ALA A 1235 0.10 15.75 20.29
CA ALA A 1235 -0.58 15.52 21.56
C ALA A 1235 -0.30 16.64 22.59
N TYR A 1236 0.94 17.12 22.71
CA TYR A 1236 1.26 18.25 23.59
C TYR A 1236 0.54 19.54 23.17
N TYR A 1237 0.56 19.86 21.88
CA TYR A 1237 -0.21 20.98 21.35
C TYR A 1237 -1.72 20.83 21.61
N LEU A 1238 -2.27 19.62 21.44
CA LEU A 1238 -3.68 19.32 21.72
C LEU A 1238 -4.00 19.45 23.20
N ARG A 1239 -3.09 19.10 24.11
CA ARG A 1239 -3.25 19.33 25.54
C ARG A 1239 -3.34 20.81 25.86
N GLU A 1240 -2.40 21.61 25.34
CA GLU A 1240 -2.42 23.07 25.54
C GLU A 1240 -3.72 23.67 24.99
N HIS A 1241 -4.19 23.18 23.82
CA HIS A 1241 -5.47 23.59 23.25
C HIS A 1241 -6.68 23.14 24.09
N LEU A 1242 -6.66 21.92 24.64
CA LEU A 1242 -7.70 21.40 25.53
C LEU A 1242 -7.83 22.30 26.76
N ILE A 1243 -6.70 22.64 27.40
CA ILE A 1243 -6.64 23.50 28.59
C ILE A 1243 -7.12 24.93 28.26
N HIS A 1244 -6.73 25.47 27.11
CA HIS A 1244 -6.97 26.87 26.75
C HIS A 1244 -8.38 27.13 26.19
N SER A 1245 -8.80 26.29 25.25
CA SER A 1245 -9.97 26.53 24.40
C SER A 1245 -11.19 25.68 24.74
N ARG A 1246 -11.00 24.56 25.46
CA ARG A 1246 -12.06 23.56 25.70
C ARG A 1246 -12.38 23.44 27.20
N LYS A 1247 -13.08 24.45 27.71
CA LYS A 1247 -13.41 24.55 29.14
C LYS A 1247 -14.54 23.59 29.55
N ILE A 1248 -14.55 23.17 30.81
CA ILE A 1248 -15.52 22.23 31.38
C ILE A 1248 -16.84 22.95 31.67
N ILE A 1249 -17.97 22.35 31.28
CA ILE A 1249 -19.31 22.78 31.73
C ILE A 1249 -19.45 22.41 33.21
N SER A 1250 -19.73 23.40 34.05
CA SER A 1250 -19.94 23.24 35.50
C SER A 1250 -21.14 22.36 35.84
#